data_AF-A0A8S2QS78-F1
#
_entry.id   AF-A0A8S2QS78-F1
#
_cell.length_a   1.000
_cell.length_b   1.000
_cell.length_c   1.000
_cell.angle_alpha   90.00
_cell.angle_beta   90.00
_cell.angle_gamma   90.00
#
_symmetry.space_group_name_H-M   'P 1'
#
loop_
_entity.id
_entity.type
_entity.pdbx_description
1 polymer ?
#
loop_
_entity_poly.entity_id
_entity_poly.type
_entity_poly.pdbx_seq_one_letter_code
_entity_poly.pdbx_strand_id
1 'polypeptide(L)'
;MKSYDKIDSFLEQFAIAVHERNRRFLNEHLNLFFQTCRKYYNTIEQNVKQDLLALKTLIRVMSVVPINEENMIVRSEAAVLFSSIVLRTLLEKFQTLWASLVSTEWSSFRKGLVILYCIKSFWYQDSQKEGDESFDLLSMIHDQDRKHETVAELLSLLCELRWIPRRNQETALYALAGHDHLTLEHLEVAASLETYTSYLTQIVTTHLKKDNELNERIHLQLNKLLKQNRFQLELADIAFILDYMKTQTTEVAITRVKSVFEKNDLLWDTVIRILNEKNNHITPKEFPLIQNILFHSYNPYFLHGINVQEYRKRMLSRRDDRTVNYFIEWFRYFLCGSIPDWLDFQTLLNDWTECFVLQKDLFSKIIEKIDFLVDLWTKAAPQNNQRSVLFLTHMVAQCFRQGNIYNLITDSLSLVQDTNFINTFKDKFFKEELVYKKQNLKVMQSDLNPIFHLMNIDKLQNRKNKLVKALIASAASLIDISEEDVLYDTFYLASRETFTYAVLFDESLNSLPIREQAITHLKNKWKSWESTGILAHDIWSWQSFTMEQKAIIHNIWTLVIPVKGLTHPFDGLFDATHRNMKAKMEMNDKVVTCIDAYCQQANDKEAYDELVRQWHDRFDREVIKSIEISPLLKHIVPFAEKLNQFTNIRSWRAFLQQRMKINATKGSLEQQSMVNNEPPTENNASLQDEPASPDQIQVEIGNMTAEPVKFKCVEILEMTVQILNLFHKKLQDICASRQKNSIEDIIRIFPDIQQAENDLNQLQSLLDPLALPQLLSIVSFCKNSSRVHRICKGLSFLNKAVSANIDSTLLDSVCAINKKTSGDECALTYEKYRDKIEKPLSDDMLTLFSYYSSGSDLFEFLGSLSNDDVYNLQEAVNDWEETLVSTNIVFEFATVKNFVDRAYNTIKVKHQELKNTPLQLNDIVTGFATIWKNEQFKDLLTYLESSSLALSSIKRIHLELVDKEQSKRRRIAD
;
A
#
# COMPACT_ATOMS: atom_id res chain seq x y z
N MET A 1 85.91 -58.50 48.52
CA MET A 1 85.04 -59.01 49.60
C MET A 1 84.05 -57.93 49.96
N LYS A 2 82.80 -58.04 49.51
CA LYS A 2 81.75 -57.06 49.81
C LYS A 2 81.12 -57.47 51.15
N SER A 3 81.56 -56.89 52.26
CA SER A 3 81.03 -57.20 53.59
C SER A 3 79.68 -56.52 53.78
N TYR A 4 78.64 -57.16 53.25
CA TYR A 4 77.25 -56.77 53.52
C TYR A 4 76.79 -57.26 54.91
N ASP A 5 77.58 -58.10 55.59
CA ASP A 5 77.28 -58.72 56.89
C ASP A 5 77.14 -57.72 58.05
N LYS A 6 77.59 -56.47 57.86
CA LYS A 6 77.51 -55.40 58.88
C LYS A 6 76.25 -54.54 58.77
N ILE A 7 75.42 -54.74 57.74
CA ILE A 7 74.25 -53.90 57.49
C ILE A 7 73.18 -54.06 58.56
N ASP A 8 72.93 -55.27 59.04
CA ASP A 8 71.90 -55.49 60.06
C ASP A 8 72.21 -54.72 61.35
N SER A 9 73.48 -54.77 61.79
CA SER A 9 73.96 -53.99 62.94
C SER A 9 73.90 -52.48 62.68
N PHE A 10 74.19 -52.02 61.46
CA PHE A 10 74.07 -50.62 61.09
C PHE A 10 72.60 -50.15 61.10
N LEU A 11 71.67 -50.91 60.53
CA LEU A 11 70.24 -50.56 60.49
C LEU A 11 69.67 -50.50 61.91
N GLU A 12 70.02 -51.45 62.77
CA GLU A 12 69.59 -51.47 64.17
C GLU A 12 70.14 -50.27 64.95
N GLN A 13 71.45 -50.00 64.86
CA GLN A 13 72.07 -48.84 65.51
C GLN A 13 71.51 -47.52 64.99
N PHE A 14 71.26 -47.41 63.70
CA PHE A 14 70.70 -46.20 63.10
C PHE A 14 69.25 -46.00 63.52
N ALA A 15 68.42 -47.05 63.50
CA ALA A 15 67.03 -46.99 63.97
C ALA A 15 66.94 -46.55 65.44
N ILE A 16 67.77 -47.12 66.31
CA ILE A 16 67.88 -46.72 67.72
C ILE A 16 68.32 -45.26 67.83
N ALA A 17 69.34 -44.83 67.09
CA ALA A 17 69.83 -43.46 67.11
C ALA A 17 68.78 -42.42 66.63
N VAL A 18 67.94 -42.81 65.68
CA VAL A 18 66.81 -41.98 65.20
C VAL A 18 65.69 -41.92 66.24
N HIS A 19 65.35 -43.03 66.91
CA HIS A 19 64.30 -43.08 67.93
C HIS A 19 64.70 -42.42 69.26
N GLU A 20 65.88 -42.72 69.81
CA GLU A 20 66.28 -42.27 71.15
C GLU A 20 66.59 -40.76 71.21
N ARG A 21 67.01 -40.15 70.10
CA ARG A 21 67.45 -38.75 70.12
C ARG A 21 66.32 -37.72 70.03
N ASN A 22 65.07 -38.12 69.76
CA ASN A 22 63.91 -37.23 69.61
C ASN A 22 64.20 -35.97 68.75
N ARG A 23 65.23 -36.03 67.88
CA ARG A 23 65.68 -34.91 67.06
C ARG A 23 64.74 -34.84 65.88
N ARG A 24 63.99 -33.75 65.75
CA ARG A 24 63.17 -33.48 64.56
C ARG A 24 64.05 -33.62 63.33
N PHE A 25 63.82 -34.65 62.54
CA PHE A 25 64.51 -34.84 61.28
C PHE A 25 63.93 -33.85 60.27
N LEU A 26 64.49 -32.64 60.26
CA LEU A 26 64.04 -31.56 59.38
C LEU A 26 64.19 -31.94 57.90
N ASN A 27 63.34 -31.34 57.07
CA ASN A 27 63.34 -31.45 55.61
C ASN A 27 64.75 -31.32 54.97
N GLU A 28 65.57 -30.40 55.47
CA GLU A 28 66.93 -30.16 54.98
C GLU A 28 67.83 -31.41 55.08
N HIS A 29 67.64 -32.25 56.11
CA HIS A 29 68.42 -33.47 56.28
C HIS A 29 68.03 -34.55 55.28
N LEU A 30 66.72 -34.70 55.01
CA LEU A 30 66.21 -35.64 54.02
C LEU A 30 66.66 -35.23 52.62
N ASN A 31 66.57 -33.93 52.31
CA ASN A 31 67.07 -33.36 51.07
C ASN A 31 68.57 -33.53 50.92
N LEU A 32 69.36 -33.23 51.95
CA LEU A 32 70.82 -33.40 51.93
C LEU A 32 71.20 -34.87 51.72
N PHE A 33 70.49 -35.81 52.34
CA PHE A 33 70.68 -37.24 52.12
C PHE A 33 70.50 -37.58 50.64
N PHE A 34 69.36 -37.24 50.04
CA PHE A 34 69.12 -37.58 48.64
C PHE A 34 69.99 -36.80 47.65
N GLN A 35 70.33 -35.54 47.93
CA GLN A 35 71.31 -34.78 47.15
C GLN A 35 72.71 -35.40 47.22
N THR A 36 73.09 -35.95 48.38
CA THR A 36 74.35 -36.69 48.51
C THR A 36 74.29 -37.97 47.70
N CYS A 37 73.18 -38.72 47.77
CA CYS A 37 72.96 -39.89 46.91
C CYS A 37 73.03 -39.50 45.41
N ARG A 38 72.55 -38.32 45.01
CA ARG A 38 72.58 -37.82 43.62
C ARG A 38 73.97 -37.78 43.01
N LYS A 39 74.98 -37.43 43.81
CA LYS A 39 76.39 -37.44 43.38
C LYS A 39 76.86 -38.83 42.93
N TYR A 40 76.17 -39.88 43.39
CA TYR A 40 76.48 -41.28 43.13
C TYR A 40 75.42 -41.99 42.29
N TYR A 41 74.44 -41.31 41.67
CA TYR A 41 73.34 -41.99 40.95
C TYR A 41 73.81 -42.90 39.82
N ASN A 42 74.79 -42.50 39.02
CA ASN A 42 75.32 -43.39 37.97
C ASN A 42 75.91 -44.68 38.56
N THR A 43 76.62 -44.56 39.68
CA THR A 43 77.21 -45.70 40.40
C THR A 43 76.12 -46.54 41.08
N ILE A 44 75.13 -45.90 41.70
CA ILE A 44 73.98 -46.58 42.32
C ILE A 44 73.20 -47.34 41.25
N GLU A 45 72.83 -46.70 40.14
CA GLU A 45 72.09 -47.30 39.03
C GLU A 45 72.85 -48.48 38.42
N GLN A 46 74.15 -48.34 38.12
CA GLN A 46 74.97 -49.44 37.62
C GLN A 46 75.05 -50.59 38.63
N ASN A 47 75.25 -50.30 39.91
CA ASN A 47 75.36 -51.31 40.96
C ASN A 47 74.04 -52.05 41.18
N VAL A 48 72.89 -51.36 41.25
CA VAL A 48 71.59 -52.03 41.41
C VAL A 48 71.19 -52.82 40.16
N LYS A 49 71.60 -52.36 38.97
CA LYS A 49 71.42 -53.10 37.70
C LYS A 49 72.32 -54.32 37.56
N GLN A 50 73.46 -54.39 38.23
CA GLN A 50 74.40 -55.52 38.10
C GLN A 50 74.42 -56.45 39.32
N ASP A 51 74.11 -55.96 40.51
CA ASP A 51 74.23 -56.69 41.79
C ASP A 51 72.88 -56.70 42.55
N LEU A 52 72.26 -57.88 42.63
CA LEU A 52 70.98 -58.09 43.31
C LEU A 52 71.08 -57.81 44.81
N LEU A 53 72.22 -58.11 45.43
CA LEU A 53 72.44 -57.92 46.87
C LEU A 53 72.59 -56.43 47.20
N ALA A 54 73.18 -55.65 46.28
CA ALA A 54 73.25 -54.20 46.39
C ALA A 54 71.85 -53.56 46.35
N LEU A 55 70.99 -53.99 45.42
CA LEU A 55 69.60 -53.53 45.34
C LEU A 55 68.80 -53.91 46.60
N LYS A 56 68.89 -55.18 47.05
CA LYS A 56 68.25 -55.65 48.28
C LYS A 56 68.69 -54.84 49.50
N THR A 57 69.99 -54.63 49.65
CA THR A 57 70.58 -53.79 50.71
C THR A 57 70.06 -52.37 50.67
N LEU A 58 70.05 -51.74 49.50
CA LEU A 58 69.65 -50.35 49.34
C LEU A 58 68.20 -50.13 49.75
N ILE A 59 67.30 -51.06 49.39
CA ILE A 59 65.90 -51.04 49.82
C ILE A 59 65.83 -51.18 51.35
N ARG A 60 66.56 -52.13 51.95
CA ARG A 60 66.59 -52.31 53.41
C ARG A 60 67.14 -51.08 54.14
N VAL A 61 68.09 -50.35 53.56
CA VAL A 61 68.60 -49.07 54.10
C VAL A 61 67.52 -47.99 54.10
N MET A 62 66.62 -47.99 53.13
CA MET A 62 65.49 -47.04 53.14
C MET A 62 64.56 -47.23 54.35
N SER A 63 64.53 -48.42 54.97
CA SER A 63 63.63 -48.72 56.10
C SER A 63 63.87 -47.91 57.36
N VAL A 64 65.05 -47.32 57.49
CA VAL A 64 65.44 -46.52 58.67
C VAL A 64 65.45 -45.02 58.37
N VAL A 65 65.06 -44.62 57.16
CA VAL A 65 64.95 -43.21 56.77
C VAL A 65 63.67 -42.62 57.37
N PRO A 66 63.76 -41.65 58.30
CA PRO A 66 62.57 -41.08 58.92
C PRO A 66 61.82 -40.18 57.93
N ILE A 67 60.55 -40.51 57.66
CA ILE A 67 59.64 -39.67 56.87
C ILE A 67 58.45 -39.23 57.73
N ASN A 68 58.04 -37.96 57.60
CA ASN A 68 56.88 -37.38 58.27
C ASN A 68 56.33 -36.20 57.45
N GLU A 69 55.18 -35.65 57.85
CA GLU A 69 54.53 -34.55 57.13
C GLU A 69 55.49 -33.36 56.93
N GLU A 70 56.24 -32.94 57.96
CA GLU A 70 57.14 -31.78 57.94
C GLU A 70 58.32 -31.93 56.96
N ASN A 71 58.89 -33.13 56.84
CA ASN A 71 60.07 -33.37 56.00
C ASN A 71 59.74 -33.77 54.55
N MET A 72 58.48 -34.12 54.28
CA MET A 72 57.99 -34.43 52.94
C MET A 72 57.42 -33.20 52.20
N ILE A 73 57.25 -32.02 52.84
CA ILE A 73 56.61 -30.83 52.24
C ILE A 73 57.33 -30.31 50.98
N VAL A 74 58.67 -30.29 50.95
CA VAL A 74 59.43 -29.70 49.83
C VAL A 74 59.84 -30.79 48.85
N ARG A 75 59.43 -30.63 47.59
CA ARG A 75 59.76 -31.56 46.50
C ARG A 75 61.26 -31.71 46.33
N SER A 76 61.76 -32.91 46.59
CA SER A 76 63.15 -33.28 46.33
C SER A 76 63.27 -34.00 44.99
N GLU A 77 63.71 -33.32 43.93
CA GLU A 77 63.99 -33.97 42.64
C GLU A 77 64.96 -35.14 42.78
N ALA A 78 65.93 -35.01 43.70
CA ALA A 78 66.89 -36.05 44.01
C ALA A 78 66.17 -37.28 44.56
N ALA A 79 65.34 -37.13 45.59
CA ALA A 79 64.64 -38.27 46.18
C ALA A 79 63.70 -38.96 45.20
N VAL A 80 63.00 -38.18 44.37
CA VAL A 80 62.17 -38.71 43.28
C VAL A 80 63.00 -39.56 42.34
N LEU A 81 64.07 -38.99 41.78
CA LEU A 81 64.92 -39.70 40.81
C LEU A 81 65.53 -40.95 41.43
N PHE A 82 65.98 -40.88 42.69
CA PHE A 82 66.47 -42.03 43.44
C PHE A 82 65.39 -43.12 43.56
N SER A 83 64.19 -42.77 44.03
CA SER A 83 63.09 -43.72 44.19
C SER A 83 62.70 -44.36 42.85
N SER A 84 62.65 -43.58 41.77
CA SER A 84 62.34 -44.08 40.43
C SER A 84 63.41 -45.04 39.89
N ILE A 85 64.70 -44.73 40.08
CA ILE A 85 65.80 -45.64 39.70
C ILE A 85 65.67 -46.97 40.44
N VAL A 86 65.50 -46.91 41.77
CA VAL A 86 65.44 -48.11 42.62
C VAL A 86 64.19 -48.94 42.32
N LEU A 87 63.00 -48.32 42.24
CA LEU A 87 61.75 -49.02 41.97
C LEU A 87 61.69 -49.61 40.56
N ARG A 88 62.22 -48.92 39.53
CA ARG A 88 62.28 -49.44 38.16
C ARG A 88 63.20 -50.67 38.08
N THR A 89 64.40 -50.59 38.64
CA THR A 89 65.31 -51.75 38.65
C THR A 89 64.77 -52.89 39.52
N LEU A 90 64.04 -52.57 40.59
CA LEU A 90 63.34 -53.58 41.39
C LEU A 90 62.23 -54.27 40.59
N LEU A 91 61.44 -53.53 39.80
CA LEU A 91 60.41 -54.09 38.92
C LEU A 91 61.00 -55.10 37.91
N GLU A 92 62.08 -54.73 37.22
CA GLU A 92 62.78 -55.60 36.26
C GLU A 92 63.31 -56.89 36.90
N LYS A 93 63.67 -56.86 38.20
CA LYS A 93 64.34 -57.95 38.90
C LYS A 93 63.53 -58.58 40.03
N PHE A 94 62.25 -58.25 40.13
CA PHE A 94 61.47 -58.51 41.33
C PHE A 94 61.41 -59.99 41.68
N GLN A 95 61.11 -60.86 40.71
CA GLN A 95 61.00 -62.31 40.92
C GLN A 95 62.30 -62.92 41.44
N THR A 96 63.44 -62.53 40.88
CA THR A 96 64.76 -63.02 41.31
C THR A 96 65.12 -62.50 42.70
N LEU A 97 64.84 -61.22 42.98
CA LEU A 97 65.09 -60.63 44.29
C LEU A 97 64.21 -61.28 45.37
N TRP A 98 62.93 -61.48 45.06
CA TRP A 98 61.94 -62.07 45.94
C TRP A 98 62.34 -63.47 46.40
N ALA A 99 62.79 -64.32 45.47
CA ALA A 99 63.27 -65.67 45.78
C ALA A 99 64.52 -65.67 46.70
N SER A 100 65.28 -64.58 46.75
CA SER A 100 66.49 -64.44 47.57
C SER A 100 66.25 -63.83 48.96
N LEU A 101 65.01 -63.46 49.28
CA LEU A 101 64.67 -62.77 50.51
C LEU A 101 64.36 -63.78 51.64
N VAL A 102 65.15 -63.73 52.72
CA VAL A 102 64.89 -64.56 53.91
C VAL A 102 63.87 -63.88 54.84
N SER A 103 63.19 -64.66 55.68
CA SER A 103 62.12 -64.16 56.57
C SER A 103 62.58 -63.07 57.54
N THR A 104 63.82 -63.14 58.01
CA THR A 104 64.41 -62.13 58.92
C THR A 104 64.65 -60.78 58.23
N GLU A 105 64.83 -60.75 56.91
CA GLU A 105 65.04 -59.51 56.15
C GLU A 105 63.72 -58.82 55.78
N TRP A 106 62.61 -59.56 55.76
CA TRP A 106 61.31 -59.11 55.26
C TRP A 106 60.86 -57.78 55.86
N SER A 107 60.90 -57.64 57.19
CA SER A 107 60.40 -56.42 57.86
C SER A 107 61.15 -55.16 57.40
N SER A 108 62.49 -55.22 57.35
CA SER A 108 63.31 -54.11 56.85
C SER A 108 63.12 -53.89 55.35
N PHE A 109 62.99 -54.95 54.55
CA PHE A 109 62.76 -54.82 53.12
C PHE A 109 61.41 -54.16 52.82
N ARG A 110 60.35 -54.60 53.49
CA ARG A 110 58.97 -54.09 53.40
C ARG A 110 58.91 -52.61 53.75
N LYS A 111 59.42 -52.21 54.92
CA LYS A 111 59.47 -50.80 55.35
C LYS A 111 60.24 -49.92 54.36
N GLY A 112 61.36 -50.42 53.86
CA GLY A 112 62.14 -49.72 52.84
C GLY A 112 61.39 -49.54 51.53
N LEU A 113 60.66 -50.57 51.11
CA LEU A 113 59.81 -50.52 49.93
C LEU A 113 58.64 -49.53 50.10
N VAL A 114 57.99 -49.54 51.26
CA VAL A 114 56.92 -48.59 51.63
C VAL A 114 57.42 -47.15 51.56
N ILE A 115 58.58 -46.85 52.15
CA ILE A 115 59.17 -45.49 52.11
C ILE A 115 59.48 -45.05 50.68
N LEU A 116 60.04 -45.95 49.85
CA LEU A 116 60.29 -45.65 48.43
C LEU A 116 58.99 -45.34 47.68
N TYR A 117 57.91 -46.07 47.97
CA TYR A 117 56.59 -45.78 47.41
C TYR A 117 55.99 -44.48 47.92
N CYS A 118 56.10 -44.16 49.22
CA CYS A 118 55.69 -42.87 49.75
C CYS A 118 56.40 -41.71 49.04
N ILE A 119 57.72 -41.80 48.85
CA ILE A 119 58.50 -40.78 48.14
C ILE A 119 58.03 -40.63 46.68
N LYS A 120 57.83 -41.75 45.98
CA LYS A 120 57.32 -41.74 44.60
C LYS A 120 55.92 -41.13 44.53
N SER A 121 55.00 -41.57 45.38
CA SER A 121 53.60 -41.10 45.39
C SER A 121 53.46 -39.63 45.83
N PHE A 122 54.31 -39.14 46.74
CA PHE A 122 54.20 -37.78 47.27
C PHE A 122 54.79 -36.73 46.32
N TRP A 123 55.86 -37.03 45.57
CA TRP A 123 56.59 -36.03 44.76
C TRP A 123 56.55 -36.23 43.23
N TYR A 124 56.01 -37.35 42.73
CA TYR A 124 55.84 -37.61 41.29
C TYR A 124 54.48 -37.14 40.76
N GLN A 125 54.10 -35.89 41.05
CA GLN A 125 52.75 -35.39 40.76
C GLN A 125 52.59 -34.72 39.38
N ASP A 126 53.66 -34.29 38.69
CA ASP A 126 53.56 -33.38 37.50
C ASP A 126 53.96 -33.94 36.12
N SER A 127 54.43 -35.17 35.98
CA SER A 127 54.81 -35.68 34.65
C SER A 127 53.57 -36.16 33.88
N GLN A 128 53.19 -35.43 32.82
CA GLN A 128 52.17 -35.88 31.83
C GLN A 128 52.57 -37.14 31.04
N LYS A 129 53.72 -37.77 31.36
CA LYS A 129 54.30 -38.90 30.65
C LYS A 129 54.78 -39.94 31.66
N GLU A 130 53.88 -40.81 32.08
CA GLU A 130 54.10 -42.21 32.47
C GLU A 130 52.74 -42.72 32.97
N GLY A 131 52.13 -43.63 32.21
CA GLY A 131 50.88 -44.27 32.57
C GLY A 131 51.06 -45.26 33.72
N ASP A 132 50.01 -45.42 34.52
CA ASP A 132 49.59 -46.50 35.43
C ASP A 132 50.56 -47.43 36.19
N GLU A 133 51.86 -47.45 35.95
CA GLU A 133 52.81 -48.39 36.57
C GLU A 133 53.19 -48.02 38.02
N SER A 134 52.40 -47.18 38.71
CA SER A 134 52.80 -46.64 40.01
C SER A 134 52.81 -47.70 41.11
N PHE A 135 52.05 -48.80 40.99
CA PHE A 135 51.96 -49.85 42.02
C PHE A 135 52.12 -51.29 41.49
N ASP A 136 52.55 -51.47 40.23
CA ASP A 136 52.64 -52.79 39.57
C ASP A 136 53.46 -53.79 40.37
N LEU A 137 54.57 -53.36 40.98
CA LEU A 137 55.40 -54.22 41.81
C LEU A 137 54.62 -54.83 42.99
N LEU A 138 53.71 -54.06 43.61
CA LEU A 138 52.90 -54.54 44.74
C LEU A 138 51.93 -55.64 44.26
N SER A 139 51.48 -55.57 43.01
CA SER A 139 50.67 -56.63 42.39
C SER A 139 51.47 -57.91 42.10
N MET A 140 52.79 -57.82 41.92
CA MET A 140 53.68 -58.96 41.67
C MET A 140 54.01 -59.78 42.93
N ILE A 141 53.66 -59.29 44.12
CA ILE A 141 53.83 -60.04 45.38
C ILE A 141 52.83 -61.19 45.41
N HIS A 142 53.31 -62.44 45.23
CA HIS A 142 52.47 -63.64 45.19
C HIS A 142 51.88 -64.03 46.55
N ASP A 143 52.61 -63.75 47.63
CA ASP A 143 52.18 -63.99 49.02
C ASP A 143 51.16 -62.91 49.44
N GLN A 144 49.88 -63.30 49.55
CA GLN A 144 48.80 -62.35 49.84
C GLN A 144 48.95 -61.70 51.21
N ASP A 145 49.41 -62.41 52.24
CA ASP A 145 49.57 -61.85 53.58
C ASP A 145 50.66 -60.76 53.57
N ARG A 146 51.80 -61.04 52.93
CA ARG A 146 52.87 -60.06 52.76
C ARG A 146 52.46 -58.88 51.89
N LYS A 147 51.70 -59.13 50.84
CA LYS A 147 51.15 -58.09 49.97
C LYS A 147 50.24 -57.15 50.76
N HIS A 148 49.25 -57.69 51.45
CA HIS A 148 48.31 -56.92 52.26
C HIS A 148 49.03 -56.15 53.39
N GLU A 149 49.99 -56.78 54.07
CA GLU A 149 50.80 -56.12 55.10
C GLU A 149 51.60 -54.92 54.53
N THR A 150 52.18 -55.08 53.34
CA THR A 150 52.93 -54.01 52.67
C THR A 150 52.02 -52.86 52.25
N VAL A 151 50.85 -53.16 51.68
CA VAL A 151 49.91 -52.14 51.20
C VAL A 151 49.23 -51.43 52.38
N ALA A 152 48.90 -52.14 53.46
CA ALA A 152 48.33 -51.54 54.68
C ALA A 152 49.32 -50.59 55.37
N GLU A 153 50.60 -50.99 55.48
CA GLU A 153 51.65 -50.11 56.04
C GLU A 153 51.87 -48.88 55.14
N LEU A 154 51.81 -49.04 53.81
CA LEU A 154 51.84 -47.93 52.86
C LEU A 154 50.65 -46.99 53.04
N LEU A 155 49.42 -47.51 53.13
CA LEU A 155 48.22 -46.70 53.34
C LEU A 155 48.27 -45.95 54.68
N SER A 156 48.66 -46.61 55.77
CA SER A 156 48.83 -45.99 57.08
C SER A 156 49.82 -44.83 57.02
N LEU A 157 50.97 -45.03 56.38
CA LEU A 157 51.98 -43.99 56.25
C LEU A 157 51.52 -42.84 55.34
N LEU A 158 50.81 -43.13 54.25
CA LEU A 158 50.22 -42.10 53.39
C LEU A 158 49.14 -41.27 54.13
N CYS A 159 48.37 -41.89 55.03
CA CYS A 159 47.42 -41.18 55.91
C CYS A 159 48.16 -40.22 56.86
N GLU A 160 49.21 -40.70 57.53
CA GLU A 160 50.03 -39.88 58.43
C GLU A 160 50.69 -38.70 57.69
N LEU A 161 51.16 -38.95 56.46
CA LEU A 161 51.74 -37.92 55.59
C LEU A 161 50.70 -37.00 54.95
N ARG A 162 49.40 -37.20 55.22
CA ARG A 162 48.31 -36.38 54.67
C ARG A 162 48.30 -36.34 53.14
N TRP A 163 48.74 -37.41 52.50
CA TRP A 163 48.84 -37.50 51.04
C TRP A 163 47.50 -37.21 50.34
N ILE A 164 47.55 -36.51 49.20
CA ILE A 164 46.41 -36.28 48.32
C ILE A 164 46.70 -37.04 47.01
N PRO A 165 45.96 -38.10 46.68
CA PRO A 165 46.20 -38.86 45.46
C PRO A 165 45.81 -38.05 44.22
N ARG A 166 46.43 -38.36 43.08
CA ARG A 166 46.00 -37.89 41.74
C ARG A 166 45.55 -39.11 40.92
N ARG A 167 44.46 -38.97 40.16
CA ARG A 167 43.98 -39.98 39.17
C ARG A 167 43.78 -41.39 39.75
N ASN A 168 42.82 -41.55 40.67
CA ASN A 168 42.34 -42.84 41.19
C ASN A 168 43.41 -43.76 41.81
N GLN A 169 44.62 -43.27 42.12
CA GLN A 169 45.72 -44.06 42.71
C GLN A 169 45.33 -44.73 44.03
N GLU A 170 44.48 -44.07 44.82
CA GLU A 170 43.91 -44.60 46.04
C GLU A 170 43.02 -45.82 45.78
N THR A 171 42.27 -45.86 44.67
CA THR A 171 41.41 -47.01 44.33
C THR A 171 42.26 -48.25 44.02
N ALA A 172 43.39 -48.07 43.33
CA ALA A 172 44.35 -49.14 43.07
C ALA A 172 44.97 -49.67 44.38
N LEU A 173 45.34 -48.77 45.30
CA LEU A 173 45.86 -49.15 46.62
C LEU A 173 44.81 -49.87 47.46
N TYR A 174 43.56 -49.39 47.49
CA TYR A 174 42.48 -50.05 48.21
C TYR A 174 42.16 -51.44 47.62
N ALA A 175 42.19 -51.58 46.29
CA ALA A 175 42.03 -52.87 45.62
C ALA A 175 43.17 -53.85 45.94
N LEU A 176 44.41 -53.36 46.02
CA LEU A 176 45.59 -54.17 46.35
C LEU A 176 45.65 -54.58 47.82
N ALA A 177 45.13 -53.75 48.73
CA ALA A 177 45.03 -54.06 50.17
C ALA A 177 44.02 -55.18 50.45
N GLY A 178 42.96 -55.25 49.64
CA GLY A 178 41.83 -56.13 49.87
C GLY A 178 40.89 -55.61 50.96
N HIS A 179 39.60 -55.92 50.84
CA HIS A 179 38.57 -55.43 51.77
C HIS A 179 38.82 -55.87 53.23
N ASP A 180 39.49 -57.02 53.41
CA ASP A 180 39.76 -57.61 54.72
C ASP A 180 40.85 -56.87 55.53
N HIS A 181 41.62 -55.97 54.89
CA HIS A 181 42.75 -55.29 55.53
C HIS A 181 42.62 -53.76 55.53
N LEU A 182 41.49 -53.23 55.07
CA LEU A 182 41.19 -51.81 55.12
C LEU A 182 40.56 -51.43 56.46
N THR A 183 41.12 -50.44 57.13
CA THR A 183 40.54 -49.81 58.32
C THR A 183 39.85 -48.51 57.94
N LEU A 184 39.07 -47.96 58.88
CA LEU A 184 38.43 -46.66 58.68
C LEU A 184 39.48 -45.58 58.41
N GLU A 185 40.60 -45.59 59.14
CA GLU A 185 41.69 -44.62 59.02
C GLU A 185 42.31 -44.61 57.63
N HIS A 186 42.41 -45.77 56.95
CA HIS A 186 42.91 -45.84 55.58
C HIS A 186 42.08 -45.00 54.58
N LEU A 187 40.79 -44.78 54.86
CA LEU A 187 39.93 -43.97 54.00
C LEU A 187 40.24 -42.47 54.06
N GLU A 188 41.11 -42.01 54.96
CA GLU A 188 41.56 -40.60 54.98
C GLU A 188 42.33 -40.20 53.70
N VAL A 189 42.82 -41.18 52.95
CA VAL A 189 43.52 -41.01 51.66
C VAL A 189 42.55 -40.82 50.49
N ALA A 190 41.24 -41.05 50.67
CA ALA A 190 40.27 -40.93 49.57
C ALA A 190 40.24 -39.49 48.99
N ALA A 191 40.39 -39.36 47.66
CA ALA A 191 40.29 -38.05 47.00
C ALA A 191 38.85 -37.64 46.65
N SER A 192 37.93 -38.59 46.50
CA SER A 192 36.53 -38.32 46.21
C SER A 192 35.62 -38.92 47.27
N LEU A 193 34.44 -38.32 47.41
CA LEU A 193 33.42 -38.83 48.31
C LEU A 193 32.81 -40.13 47.76
N GLU A 194 32.79 -40.33 46.45
CA GLU A 194 32.40 -41.59 45.81
C GLU A 194 33.30 -42.75 46.25
N THR A 195 34.62 -42.56 46.16
CA THR A 195 35.59 -43.57 46.59
C THR A 195 35.49 -43.82 48.09
N TYR A 196 35.40 -42.76 48.90
CA TYR A 196 35.19 -42.88 50.35
C TYR A 196 33.95 -43.71 50.66
N THR A 197 32.81 -43.39 50.04
CA THR A 197 31.53 -44.08 50.27
C THR A 197 31.58 -45.55 49.85
N SER A 198 32.16 -45.84 48.69
CA SER A 198 32.22 -47.20 48.13
C SER A 198 33.03 -48.14 49.02
N TYR A 199 34.23 -47.71 49.44
CA TYR A 199 35.09 -48.52 50.31
C TYR A 199 34.63 -48.51 51.77
N LEU A 200 34.02 -47.41 52.26
CA LEU A 200 33.37 -47.40 53.57
C LEU A 200 32.26 -48.46 53.64
N THR A 201 31.44 -48.56 52.59
CA THR A 201 30.38 -49.59 52.51
C THR A 201 30.99 -50.99 52.65
N GLN A 202 32.07 -51.27 51.93
CA GLN A 202 32.77 -52.57 51.99
C GLN A 202 33.37 -52.84 53.37
N ILE A 203 34.05 -51.87 53.98
CA ILE A 203 34.62 -52.01 55.34
C ILE A 203 33.50 -52.28 56.36
N VAL A 204 32.36 -51.59 56.24
CA VAL A 204 31.18 -51.82 57.09
C VAL A 204 30.60 -53.23 56.87
N THR A 205 30.57 -53.72 55.63
CA THR A 205 30.11 -55.08 55.28
C THR A 205 31.02 -56.16 55.87
N THR A 206 32.34 -55.98 55.76
CA THR A 206 33.35 -56.99 56.09
C THR A 206 33.67 -57.07 57.58
N HIS A 207 33.89 -55.95 58.27
CA HIS A 207 34.58 -55.95 59.57
C HIS A 207 33.74 -55.53 60.77
N LEU A 208 32.55 -54.96 60.54
CA LEU A 208 32.03 -53.96 61.48
C LEU A 208 30.55 -54.14 61.87
N LYS A 209 30.05 -55.38 61.84
CA LYS A 209 28.64 -55.70 62.20
C LYS A 209 28.30 -55.61 63.69
N LYS A 210 29.25 -55.34 64.61
CA LYS A 210 29.03 -55.41 66.08
C LYS A 210 29.51 -54.21 66.92
N ASP A 211 30.09 -53.18 66.29
CA ASP A 211 30.57 -52.00 67.02
C ASP A 211 29.44 -50.96 67.15
N ASN A 212 29.03 -50.60 68.36
CA ASN A 212 27.98 -49.60 68.62
C ASN A 212 28.47 -48.15 68.43
N GLU A 213 29.77 -47.89 68.56
CA GLU A 213 30.38 -46.55 68.47
C GLU A 213 30.83 -46.21 67.04
N LEU A 214 30.80 -47.18 66.13
CA LEU A 214 31.27 -47.01 64.76
C LEU A 214 30.60 -45.86 64.01
N ASN A 215 29.30 -45.65 64.19
CA ASN A 215 28.61 -44.55 63.51
C ASN A 215 29.23 -43.20 63.90
N GLU A 216 29.54 -43.03 65.19
CA GLU A 216 30.19 -41.82 65.70
C GLU A 216 31.60 -41.69 65.12
N ARG A 217 32.39 -42.78 65.05
CA ARG A 217 33.72 -42.76 64.44
C ARG A 217 33.69 -42.36 62.96
N ILE A 218 32.76 -42.92 62.18
CA ILE A 218 32.57 -42.55 60.76
C ILE A 218 32.16 -41.06 60.67
N HIS A 219 31.22 -40.60 61.50
CA HIS A 219 30.81 -39.20 61.56
C HIS A 219 31.99 -38.25 61.85
N LEU A 220 32.78 -38.55 62.89
CA LEU A 220 33.94 -37.76 63.29
C LEU A 220 34.99 -37.70 62.16
N GLN A 221 35.25 -38.83 61.50
CA GLN A 221 36.19 -38.88 60.40
C GLN A 221 35.70 -38.09 59.18
N LEU A 222 34.46 -38.32 58.76
CA LEU A 222 33.88 -37.58 57.63
C LEU A 222 33.90 -36.07 57.89
N ASN A 223 33.58 -35.65 59.12
CA ASN A 223 33.67 -34.23 59.53
C ASN A 223 35.09 -33.68 59.47
N LYS A 224 36.09 -34.47 59.88
CA LYS A 224 37.51 -34.12 59.76
C LYS A 224 37.89 -33.92 58.29
N LEU A 225 37.49 -34.82 57.40
CA LEU A 225 37.81 -34.76 55.97
C LEU A 225 37.12 -33.57 55.28
N LEU A 226 35.85 -33.31 55.60
CA LEU A 226 35.10 -32.16 55.08
C LEU A 226 35.70 -30.82 55.54
N LYS A 227 36.05 -30.67 56.82
CA LYS A 227 36.70 -29.44 57.35
C LYS A 227 38.06 -29.16 56.71
N GLN A 228 38.77 -30.21 56.30
CA GLN A 228 40.05 -30.11 55.62
C GLN A 228 39.90 -29.83 54.10
N ASN A 229 38.67 -29.70 53.59
CA ASN A 229 38.38 -29.60 52.15
C ASN A 229 39.04 -30.73 51.34
N ARG A 230 39.11 -31.94 51.91
CA ARG A 230 39.70 -33.11 51.25
C ARG A 230 38.92 -33.51 49.99
N PHE A 231 37.60 -33.43 50.08
CA PHE A 231 36.71 -33.64 48.95
C PHE A 231 36.42 -32.29 48.28
N GLN A 232 36.84 -32.15 47.02
CA GLN A 232 36.39 -31.04 46.17
C GLN A 232 34.99 -31.38 45.65
N LEU A 233 33.96 -31.17 46.49
CA LEU A 233 32.60 -31.54 46.14
C LEU A 233 32.09 -30.74 44.95
N GLU A 234 31.78 -31.44 43.86
CA GLU A 234 31.12 -30.90 42.67
C GLU A 234 29.66 -31.38 42.58
N LEU A 235 28.91 -30.87 41.58
CA LEU A 235 27.53 -31.31 41.35
C LEU A 235 27.42 -32.81 41.07
N ALA A 236 28.45 -33.42 40.46
CA ALA A 236 28.51 -34.85 40.21
C ALA A 236 28.60 -35.66 41.52
N ASP A 237 29.42 -35.23 42.48
CA ASP A 237 29.52 -35.88 43.78
C ASP A 237 28.20 -35.78 44.57
N ILE A 238 27.55 -34.61 44.50
CA ILE A 238 26.25 -34.40 45.15
C ILE A 238 25.20 -35.34 44.56
N ALA A 239 25.13 -35.43 43.22
CA ALA A 239 24.23 -36.35 42.53
C ALA A 239 24.51 -37.81 42.91
N PHE A 240 25.80 -38.21 42.95
CA PHE A 240 26.21 -39.55 43.36
C PHE A 240 25.72 -39.90 44.78
N ILE A 241 25.93 -39.01 45.77
CA ILE A 241 25.49 -39.27 47.14
C ILE A 241 23.97 -39.44 47.19
N LEU A 242 23.22 -38.58 46.50
CA LEU A 242 21.75 -38.64 46.49
C LEU A 242 21.23 -39.92 45.83
N ASP A 243 21.86 -40.34 44.73
CA ASP A 243 21.57 -41.63 44.09
C ASP A 243 21.93 -42.81 45.01
N TYR A 244 23.08 -42.76 45.69
CA TYR A 244 23.47 -43.74 46.69
C TYR A 244 22.43 -43.81 47.81
N MET A 245 21.97 -42.68 48.34
CA MET A 245 20.91 -42.60 49.35
C MET A 245 19.58 -43.22 48.88
N LYS A 246 19.25 -43.13 47.58
CA LYS A 246 18.02 -43.67 46.98
C LYS A 246 18.01 -45.20 46.86
N THR A 247 19.16 -45.85 46.72
CA THR A 247 19.25 -47.30 46.44
C THR A 247 18.42 -48.13 47.43
N GLN A 248 17.34 -48.78 46.97
CA GLN A 248 16.55 -49.64 47.86
C GLN A 248 17.32 -50.94 48.06
N THR A 249 17.87 -51.14 49.26
CA THR A 249 18.62 -52.34 49.61
C THR A 249 18.31 -52.75 51.04
N THR A 250 18.30 -54.07 51.27
CA THR A 250 18.19 -54.67 52.60
C THR A 250 19.57 -54.89 53.23
N GLU A 251 20.65 -54.53 52.53
CA GLU A 251 22.01 -54.68 53.03
C GLU A 251 22.26 -53.74 54.21
N VAL A 252 22.48 -54.35 55.40
CA VAL A 252 22.68 -53.64 56.68
C VAL A 252 23.80 -52.60 56.59
N ALA A 253 24.87 -52.89 55.85
CA ALA A 253 26.01 -51.99 55.71
C ALA A 253 25.64 -50.71 54.95
N ILE A 254 24.93 -50.83 53.83
CA ILE A 254 24.46 -49.67 53.07
C ILE A 254 23.48 -48.85 53.90
N THR A 255 22.51 -49.48 54.57
CA THR A 255 21.58 -48.78 55.48
C THR A 255 22.30 -48.05 56.61
N ARG A 256 23.39 -48.62 57.12
CA ARG A 256 24.20 -48.03 58.18
C ARG A 256 25.00 -46.81 57.69
N VAL A 257 25.66 -46.90 56.54
CA VAL A 257 26.37 -45.76 55.91
C VAL A 257 25.39 -44.64 55.57
N LYS A 258 24.21 -44.99 55.04
CA LYS A 258 23.12 -44.03 54.79
C LYS A 258 22.70 -43.26 56.04
N SER A 259 22.50 -43.96 57.16
CA SER A 259 22.12 -43.30 58.41
C SER A 259 23.20 -42.33 58.91
N VAL A 260 24.48 -42.63 58.66
CA VAL A 260 25.59 -41.72 58.98
C VAL A 260 25.57 -40.48 58.07
N PHE A 261 25.31 -40.65 56.77
CA PHE A 261 25.19 -39.48 55.88
C PHE A 261 23.96 -38.65 56.21
N GLU A 262 22.80 -39.26 56.47
CA GLU A 262 21.55 -38.57 56.86
C GLU A 262 21.71 -37.66 58.07
N LYS A 263 22.49 -38.08 59.06
CA LYS A 263 22.69 -37.34 60.32
C LYS A 263 23.89 -36.40 60.31
N ASN A 264 24.57 -36.23 59.17
CA ASN A 264 25.77 -35.41 59.09
C ASN A 264 25.44 -33.97 58.65
N ASP A 265 25.22 -33.08 59.62
CA ASP A 265 24.87 -31.67 59.36
C ASP A 265 25.93 -30.95 58.51
N LEU A 266 27.22 -31.21 58.78
CA LEU A 266 28.32 -30.53 58.07
C LEU A 266 28.37 -30.90 56.59
N LEU A 267 28.09 -32.15 56.23
CA LEU A 267 27.98 -32.60 54.84
C LEU A 267 26.88 -31.82 54.14
N TRP A 268 25.68 -31.80 54.72
CA TRP A 268 24.51 -31.17 54.09
C TRP A 268 24.60 -29.65 54.05
N ASP A 269 25.15 -28.99 55.07
CA ASP A 269 25.46 -27.56 55.05
C ASP A 269 26.44 -27.22 53.92
N THR A 270 27.45 -28.08 53.72
CA THR A 270 28.42 -27.91 52.63
C THR A 270 27.77 -28.08 51.27
N VAL A 271 26.90 -29.08 51.10
CA VAL A 271 26.10 -29.31 49.88
C VAL A 271 25.19 -28.12 49.58
N ILE A 272 24.46 -27.60 50.58
CA ILE A 272 23.58 -26.44 50.44
C ILE A 272 24.37 -25.20 50.04
N ARG A 273 25.53 -24.96 50.66
CA ARG A 273 26.41 -23.85 50.29
C ARG A 273 26.86 -23.95 48.83
N ILE A 274 27.34 -25.12 48.40
CA ILE A 274 27.80 -25.36 47.03
C ILE A 274 26.65 -25.14 46.03
N LEU A 275 25.45 -25.65 46.31
CA LEU A 275 24.31 -25.45 45.44
C LEU A 275 23.93 -23.97 45.33
N ASN A 276 23.92 -23.24 46.43
CA ASN A 276 23.64 -21.79 46.43
C ASN A 276 24.72 -20.99 45.70
N GLU A 277 26.01 -21.32 45.86
CA GLU A 277 27.11 -20.70 45.13
C GLU A 277 27.04 -21.04 43.63
N LYS A 278 26.80 -22.31 43.29
CA LYS A 278 26.68 -22.79 41.92
C LYS A 278 25.49 -22.21 41.19
N ASN A 279 24.39 -21.86 41.87
CA ASN A 279 23.26 -21.16 41.27
C ASN A 279 23.72 -19.89 40.52
N ASN A 280 24.86 -19.29 40.89
CA ASN A 280 25.44 -18.15 40.19
C ASN A 280 26.02 -18.45 38.80
N HIS A 281 26.48 -19.68 38.53
CA HIS A 281 27.19 -20.03 37.31
C HIS A 281 26.79 -21.44 36.83
N ILE A 282 25.54 -21.59 36.37
CA ILE A 282 25.02 -22.85 35.84
C ILE A 282 25.06 -22.83 34.31
N THR A 283 25.65 -23.86 33.72
CA THR A 283 25.63 -24.11 32.28
C THR A 283 24.49 -25.07 31.91
N PRO A 284 23.94 -25.01 30.67
CA PRO A 284 22.87 -25.91 30.25
C PRO A 284 23.21 -27.42 30.37
N LYS A 285 24.50 -27.78 30.29
CA LYS A 285 24.95 -29.17 30.45
C LYS A 285 24.78 -29.71 31.87
N GLU A 286 24.65 -28.83 32.86
CA GLU A 286 24.51 -29.19 34.27
C GLU A 286 23.03 -29.29 34.70
N PHE A 287 22.08 -28.85 33.87
CA PHE A 287 20.65 -28.95 34.19
C PHE A 287 20.14 -30.37 34.51
N PRO A 288 20.57 -31.45 33.83
CA PRO A 288 20.16 -32.81 34.21
C PRO A 288 20.59 -33.17 35.64
N LEU A 289 21.83 -32.81 36.03
CA LEU A 289 22.35 -33.07 37.36
C LEU A 289 21.58 -32.26 38.41
N ILE A 290 21.34 -30.98 38.14
CA ILE A 290 20.57 -30.11 39.03
C ILE A 290 19.12 -30.59 39.16
N GLN A 291 18.49 -31.03 38.07
CA GLN A 291 17.16 -31.61 38.11
C GLN A 291 17.13 -32.85 39.01
N ASN A 292 18.12 -33.74 38.91
CA ASN A 292 18.22 -34.91 39.79
C ASN A 292 18.37 -34.48 41.25
N ILE A 293 19.29 -33.55 41.54
CA ILE A 293 19.54 -33.04 42.90
C ILE A 293 18.27 -32.42 43.50
N LEU A 294 17.56 -31.56 42.74
CA LEU A 294 16.33 -30.91 43.20
C LEU A 294 15.13 -31.87 43.30
N PHE A 295 15.11 -32.95 42.52
CA PHE A 295 14.13 -34.02 42.72
C PHE A 295 14.32 -34.69 44.08
N HIS A 296 15.57 -34.83 44.52
CA HIS A 296 15.91 -35.42 45.80
C HIS A 296 15.75 -34.48 46.99
N SER A 297 15.69 -33.16 46.79
CA SER A 297 15.45 -32.20 47.88
C SER A 297 14.04 -32.20 48.46
N TYR A 298 13.09 -32.91 47.84
CA TYR A 298 11.79 -33.18 48.45
C TYR A 298 11.86 -34.21 49.59
N ASN A 299 13.02 -34.84 49.80
CA ASN A 299 13.26 -35.67 50.97
C ASN A 299 13.43 -34.77 52.22
N PRO A 300 12.58 -34.93 53.26
CA PRO A 300 12.58 -34.06 54.43
C PRO A 300 13.85 -34.14 55.28
N TYR A 301 14.71 -35.14 55.06
CA TYR A 301 15.80 -35.46 55.99
C TYR A 301 17.12 -34.71 55.74
N PHE A 302 17.42 -34.18 54.54
CA PHE A 302 18.78 -33.68 54.26
C PHE A 302 18.95 -32.47 53.33
N LEU A 303 17.93 -32.02 52.60
CA LEU A 303 18.02 -30.81 51.77
C LEU A 303 16.90 -29.81 52.07
N HIS A 304 16.34 -29.85 53.28
CA HIS A 304 15.24 -28.95 53.71
C HIS A 304 15.60 -27.45 53.60
N GLY A 305 16.90 -27.12 53.59
CA GLY A 305 17.39 -25.74 53.50
C GLY A 305 17.32 -25.16 52.08
N ILE A 306 17.02 -25.99 51.07
CA ILE A 306 16.87 -25.55 49.68
C ILE A 306 15.39 -25.44 49.38
N ASN A 307 14.90 -24.21 49.30
CA ASN A 307 13.60 -23.96 48.70
C ASN A 307 13.73 -24.17 47.18
N VAL A 308 13.22 -25.31 46.70
CA VAL A 308 13.30 -25.74 45.29
C VAL A 308 12.71 -24.71 44.33
N GLN A 309 11.59 -24.10 44.70
CA GLN A 309 10.94 -23.08 43.87
C GLN A 309 11.83 -21.83 43.77
N GLU A 310 12.31 -21.32 44.91
CA GLU A 310 13.18 -20.15 44.95
C GLU A 310 14.49 -20.39 44.21
N TYR A 311 15.05 -21.61 44.31
CA TYR A 311 16.25 -21.99 43.58
C TYR A 311 16.03 -21.93 42.06
N ARG A 312 14.94 -22.52 41.57
CA ARG A 312 14.54 -22.51 40.15
C ARG A 312 14.24 -21.08 39.66
N LYS A 313 13.57 -20.27 40.49
CA LYS A 313 13.29 -18.86 40.19
C LYS A 313 14.57 -18.04 40.08
N ARG A 314 15.54 -18.25 40.98
CA ARG A 314 16.85 -17.59 40.89
C ARG A 314 17.58 -17.93 39.59
N MET A 315 17.52 -19.18 39.14
CA MET A 315 18.09 -19.60 37.84
C MET A 315 17.47 -18.84 36.66
N LEU A 316 16.19 -18.48 36.75
CA LEU A 316 15.49 -17.69 35.74
C LEU A 316 15.71 -16.19 35.86
N SER A 317 16.06 -15.66 37.04
CA SER A 317 16.12 -14.22 37.34
C SER A 317 17.45 -13.52 37.01
N ARG A 318 18.52 -14.25 36.65
CA ARG A 318 19.89 -13.71 36.41
C ARG A 318 20.18 -13.27 34.98
N ARG A 319 20.78 -12.10 34.72
CA ARG A 319 20.85 -11.48 33.38
C ARG A 319 22.08 -11.85 32.53
N ASP A 320 23.10 -12.47 33.11
CA ASP A 320 24.47 -12.31 32.58
C ASP A 320 24.86 -13.27 31.45
N ASP A 321 24.08 -14.31 31.11
CA ASP A 321 24.41 -15.27 30.02
C ASP A 321 23.18 -15.93 29.35
N ARG A 322 22.10 -15.16 29.18
CA ARG A 322 20.79 -15.67 28.72
C ARG A 322 20.72 -15.88 27.21
N THR A 323 21.17 -17.03 26.75
CA THR A 323 20.91 -17.49 25.37
C THR A 323 19.54 -18.16 25.26
N VAL A 324 18.99 -18.20 24.04
CA VAL A 324 17.77 -18.96 23.72
C VAL A 324 17.91 -20.43 24.15
N ASN A 325 19.09 -21.02 23.94
CA ASN A 325 19.38 -22.40 24.32
C ASN A 325 19.28 -22.63 25.83
N TYR A 326 19.71 -21.66 26.65
CA TYR A 326 19.55 -21.73 28.10
C TYR A 326 18.08 -21.84 28.51
N PHE A 327 17.19 -21.01 27.94
CA PHE A 327 15.76 -21.04 28.25
C PHE A 327 15.05 -22.31 27.77
N ILE A 328 15.45 -22.82 26.60
CA ILE A 328 14.92 -24.06 26.03
C ILE A 328 15.31 -25.26 26.89
N GLU A 329 16.59 -25.39 27.26
CA GLU A 329 17.03 -26.50 28.11
C GLU A 329 16.45 -26.37 29.53
N TRP A 330 16.31 -25.16 30.05
CA TRP A 330 15.63 -24.95 31.34
C TRP A 330 14.17 -25.41 31.28
N PHE A 331 13.45 -25.03 30.22
CA PHE A 331 12.08 -25.47 29.97
C PHE A 331 11.99 -27.00 29.90
N ARG A 332 12.90 -27.64 29.17
CA ARG A 332 12.97 -29.09 28.99
C ARG A 332 13.12 -29.84 30.32
N TYR A 333 14.03 -29.39 31.20
CA TYR A 333 14.30 -30.11 32.45
C TYR A 333 13.35 -29.72 33.59
N PHE A 334 12.95 -28.45 33.69
CA PHE A 334 12.21 -27.99 34.87
C PHE A 334 10.71 -27.81 34.64
N LEU A 335 10.25 -27.46 33.43
CA LEU A 335 8.82 -27.32 33.13
C LEU A 335 8.23 -28.62 32.54
N CYS A 336 8.92 -29.27 31.60
CA CYS A 336 8.47 -30.55 31.05
C CYS A 336 8.72 -31.74 32.00
N GLY A 337 9.48 -31.54 33.09
CA GLY A 337 9.73 -32.56 34.09
C GLY A 337 8.48 -32.95 34.88
N SER A 338 8.56 -34.05 35.63
CA SER A 338 7.47 -34.55 36.49
C SER A 338 7.25 -33.65 37.71
N ILE A 339 6.62 -32.49 37.53
CA ILE A 339 6.15 -31.63 38.63
C ILE A 339 4.87 -32.27 39.19
N PRO A 340 4.82 -32.73 40.46
CA PRO A 340 3.64 -33.38 41.02
C PRO A 340 2.49 -32.39 41.24
N ASP A 341 2.82 -31.19 41.73
CA ASP A 341 1.83 -30.18 42.10
C ASP A 341 1.47 -29.25 40.93
N TRP A 342 0.19 -28.89 40.84
CA TRP A 342 -0.33 -28.00 39.80
C TRP A 342 0.02 -26.53 40.08
N LEU A 343 -0.04 -26.09 41.33
CA LEU A 343 0.25 -24.70 41.70
C LEU A 343 1.74 -24.37 41.50
N ASP A 344 2.62 -25.31 41.83
CA ASP A 344 4.05 -25.26 41.51
C ASP A 344 4.31 -25.07 40.02
N PHE A 345 3.62 -25.85 39.17
CA PHE A 345 3.75 -25.73 37.72
C PHE A 345 3.32 -24.35 37.21
N GLN A 346 2.17 -23.84 37.67
CA GLN A 346 1.69 -22.52 37.30
C GLN A 346 2.66 -21.42 37.70
N THR A 347 3.22 -21.50 38.91
CA THR A 347 4.18 -20.52 39.43
C THR A 347 5.47 -20.52 38.60
N LEU A 348 6.00 -21.70 38.28
CA LEU A 348 7.22 -21.81 37.45
C LEU A 348 6.98 -21.36 36.01
N LEU A 349 5.82 -21.64 35.44
CA LEU A 349 5.45 -21.16 34.11
C LEU A 349 5.33 -19.62 34.09
N ASN A 350 4.77 -19.04 35.14
CA ASN A 350 4.71 -17.59 35.31
C ASN A 350 6.10 -16.98 35.39
N ASP A 351 6.96 -17.48 36.29
CA ASP A 351 8.33 -16.98 36.44
C ASP A 351 9.13 -17.10 35.13
N TRP A 352 8.96 -18.22 34.39
CA TRP A 352 9.62 -18.43 33.10
C TRP A 352 9.11 -17.45 32.03
N THR A 353 7.79 -17.25 31.94
CA THR A 353 7.21 -16.33 30.95
C THR A 353 7.41 -14.85 31.28
N GLU A 354 7.50 -14.47 32.56
CA GLU A 354 7.79 -13.10 33.00
C GLU A 354 9.19 -12.63 32.55
N CYS A 355 10.14 -13.56 32.37
CA CYS A 355 11.47 -13.25 31.85
C CYS A 355 11.43 -12.58 30.46
N PHE A 356 10.37 -12.80 29.70
CA PHE A 356 10.22 -12.29 28.34
C PHE A 356 9.59 -10.90 28.25
N VAL A 357 9.01 -10.39 29.34
CA VAL A 357 8.29 -9.10 29.33
C VAL A 357 9.20 -7.94 28.98
N LEU A 358 10.45 -7.95 29.46
CA LEU A 358 11.43 -6.89 29.22
C LEU A 358 12.48 -7.25 28.16
N GLN A 359 12.44 -8.47 27.59
CA GLN A 359 13.44 -8.99 26.66
C GLN A 359 12.79 -9.43 25.34
N LYS A 360 12.34 -8.45 24.54
CA LYS A 360 11.59 -8.70 23.29
C LYS A 360 12.36 -9.59 22.31
N ASP A 361 13.66 -9.34 22.12
CA ASP A 361 14.49 -10.12 21.19
C ASP A 361 14.63 -11.60 21.62
N LEU A 362 14.70 -11.85 22.93
CA LEU A 362 14.74 -13.21 23.46
C LEU A 362 13.38 -13.90 23.23
N PHE A 363 12.28 -13.20 23.49
CA PHE A 363 10.95 -13.73 23.25
C PHE A 363 10.71 -14.08 21.78
N SER A 364 11.07 -13.18 20.86
CA SER A 364 10.97 -13.40 19.41
C SER A 364 11.69 -14.68 18.99
N LYS A 365 12.93 -14.88 19.46
CA LYS A 365 13.69 -16.11 19.14
C LYS A 365 13.12 -17.37 19.82
N ILE A 366 12.48 -17.23 20.98
CA ILE A 366 11.81 -18.36 21.67
C ILE A 366 10.51 -18.73 20.97
N ILE A 367 9.71 -17.75 20.55
CA ILE A 367 8.43 -18.01 19.89
C ILE A 367 8.61 -18.58 18.48
N GLU A 368 9.70 -18.22 17.79
CA GLU A 368 10.13 -18.91 16.55
C GLU A 368 10.39 -20.42 16.75
N LYS A 369 10.65 -20.83 17.99
CA LYS A 369 10.86 -22.23 18.39
C LYS A 369 9.64 -22.84 19.07
N ILE A 370 8.46 -22.21 18.99
CA ILE A 370 7.26 -22.70 19.69
C ILE A 370 6.88 -24.12 19.29
N ASP A 371 6.92 -24.47 18.01
CA ASP A 371 6.62 -25.82 17.53
C ASP A 371 7.58 -26.86 18.14
N PHE A 372 8.86 -26.49 18.28
CA PHE A 372 9.86 -27.34 18.94
C PHE A 372 9.61 -27.47 20.45
N LEU A 373 9.21 -26.38 21.13
CA LEU A 373 8.85 -26.43 22.55
C LEU A 373 7.60 -27.28 22.81
N VAL A 374 6.61 -27.20 21.92
CA VAL A 374 5.40 -28.03 21.97
C VAL A 374 5.75 -29.50 21.72
N ASP A 375 6.63 -29.80 20.76
CA ASP A 375 7.12 -31.17 20.52
C ASP A 375 7.89 -31.72 21.73
N LEU A 376 8.79 -30.92 22.32
CA LEU A 376 9.50 -31.28 23.56
C LEU A 376 8.51 -31.62 24.69
N TRP A 377 7.48 -30.79 24.88
CA TRP A 377 6.44 -31.02 25.88
C TRP A 377 5.66 -32.30 25.59
N THR A 378 5.21 -32.48 24.35
CA THR A 378 4.38 -33.61 23.93
C THR A 378 5.13 -34.93 24.12
N LYS A 379 6.44 -34.96 23.85
CA LYS A 379 7.30 -36.12 24.11
C LYS A 379 7.49 -36.40 25.60
N ALA A 380 7.63 -35.37 26.41
CA ALA A 380 7.88 -35.51 27.85
C ALA A 380 6.63 -35.90 28.66
N ALA A 381 5.45 -35.39 28.27
CA ALA A 381 4.20 -35.58 29.02
C ALA A 381 2.98 -35.80 28.08
N PRO A 382 2.95 -36.90 27.30
CA PRO A 382 1.94 -37.14 26.26
C PRO A 382 0.50 -37.25 26.75
N GLN A 383 0.29 -37.48 28.06
CA GLN A 383 -1.05 -37.61 28.67
C GLN A 383 -1.53 -36.33 29.38
N ASN A 384 -0.72 -35.26 29.44
CA ASN A 384 -1.02 -34.07 30.25
C ASN A 384 -1.48 -32.87 29.39
N ASN A 385 -2.68 -33.00 28.81
CA ASN A 385 -3.26 -32.00 27.93
C ASN A 385 -3.62 -30.67 28.64
N GLN A 386 -3.90 -30.70 29.94
CA GLN A 386 -4.26 -29.47 30.67
C GLN A 386 -3.05 -28.53 30.84
N ARG A 387 -1.87 -29.07 31.15
CA ARG A 387 -0.65 -28.26 31.28
C ARG A 387 -0.17 -27.70 29.95
N SER A 388 -0.28 -28.48 28.87
CA SER A 388 0.08 -28.00 27.52
C SER A 388 -0.83 -26.86 27.07
N VAL A 389 -2.14 -26.96 27.29
CA VAL A 389 -3.10 -25.88 27.01
C VAL A 389 -2.78 -24.64 27.83
N LEU A 390 -2.43 -24.79 29.12
CA LEU A 390 -2.03 -23.65 29.95
C LEU A 390 -0.73 -23.00 29.43
N PHE A 391 0.29 -23.79 29.12
CA PHE A 391 1.53 -23.31 28.52
C PHE A 391 1.27 -22.49 27.24
N LEU A 392 0.50 -23.04 26.31
CA LEU A 392 0.13 -22.36 25.07
C LEU A 392 -0.62 -21.06 25.36
N THR A 393 -1.56 -21.08 26.30
CA THR A 393 -2.32 -19.89 26.73
C THR A 393 -1.38 -18.80 27.26
N HIS A 394 -0.38 -19.16 28.06
CA HIS A 394 0.62 -18.22 28.58
C HIS A 394 1.51 -17.66 27.46
N MET A 395 1.99 -18.51 26.55
CA MET A 395 2.82 -18.07 25.43
C MET A 395 2.07 -17.11 24.51
N VAL A 396 0.83 -17.47 24.15
CA VAL A 396 -0.05 -16.59 23.39
C VAL A 396 -0.32 -15.30 24.17
N ALA A 397 -0.59 -15.36 25.48
CA ALA A 397 -0.78 -14.15 26.28
C ALA A 397 0.45 -13.22 26.27
N GLN A 398 1.65 -13.78 26.26
CA GLN A 398 2.88 -13.00 26.13
C GLN A 398 2.99 -12.35 24.75
N CYS A 399 2.57 -13.00 23.65
CA CYS A 399 2.58 -12.38 22.32
C CYS A 399 1.86 -11.02 22.30
N PHE A 400 0.70 -10.92 22.96
CA PHE A 400 -0.08 -9.68 23.04
C PHE A 400 0.52 -8.64 24.01
N ARG A 401 1.45 -9.02 24.88
CA ARG A 401 2.17 -8.10 25.77
C ARG A 401 3.40 -7.46 25.11
N GLN A 402 3.90 -7.99 23.98
CA GLN A 402 5.13 -7.52 23.33
C GLN A 402 4.99 -6.20 22.56
N GLY A 403 3.79 -5.64 22.43
CA GLY A 403 3.50 -4.39 21.72
C GLY A 403 2.76 -4.65 20.41
N ASN A 404 3.35 -4.25 19.28
CA ASN A 404 2.69 -4.40 17.97
C ASN A 404 2.61 -5.89 17.55
N ILE A 405 1.42 -6.47 17.69
CA ILE A 405 1.13 -7.87 17.38
C ILE A 405 1.38 -8.21 15.90
N TYR A 406 1.18 -7.26 14.98
CA TYR A 406 1.37 -7.49 13.55
C TYR A 406 2.84 -7.68 13.19
N ASN A 407 3.76 -6.93 13.81
CA ASN A 407 5.20 -7.15 13.62
C ASN A 407 5.61 -8.55 14.09
N LEU A 408 5.08 -8.99 15.23
CA LEU A 408 5.34 -10.34 15.74
C LEU A 408 4.79 -11.43 14.79
N ILE A 409 3.62 -11.21 14.18
CA ILE A 409 3.04 -12.11 13.18
C ILE A 409 3.90 -12.15 11.90
N THR A 410 4.40 -10.99 11.45
CA THR A 410 5.23 -10.88 10.26
C THR A 410 6.59 -11.56 10.44
N ASP A 411 7.25 -11.31 11.57
CA ASP A 411 8.64 -11.68 11.76
C ASP A 411 8.76 -13.06 12.41
N SER A 412 8.24 -13.20 13.64
CA SER A 412 8.54 -14.35 14.52
C SER A 412 7.54 -15.49 14.46
N LEU A 413 6.27 -15.24 14.08
CA LEU A 413 5.23 -16.27 13.98
C LEU A 413 5.02 -16.79 12.55
N SER A 414 5.87 -16.38 11.61
CA SER A 414 5.74 -16.70 10.19
C SER A 414 5.83 -18.20 9.87
N LEU A 415 6.57 -18.94 10.70
CA LEU A 415 6.89 -20.35 10.50
C LEU A 415 6.04 -21.33 11.30
N VAL A 416 5.21 -20.83 12.23
CA VAL A 416 4.47 -21.67 13.19
C VAL A 416 3.48 -22.59 12.47
N GLN A 417 3.54 -23.89 12.80
CA GLN A 417 2.70 -24.94 12.22
C GLN A 417 1.78 -25.61 13.25
N ASP A 418 2.05 -25.50 14.55
CA ASP A 418 1.24 -26.17 15.57
C ASP A 418 -0.21 -25.66 15.62
N THR A 419 -1.15 -26.58 15.39
CA THR A 419 -2.58 -26.26 15.29
C THR A 419 -3.17 -25.79 16.62
N ASN A 420 -2.69 -26.30 17.75
CA ASN A 420 -3.20 -25.92 19.07
C ASN A 420 -2.79 -24.49 19.43
N PHE A 421 -1.53 -24.14 19.17
CA PHE A 421 -1.05 -22.77 19.29
C PHE A 421 -1.82 -21.82 18.37
N ILE A 422 -1.96 -22.17 17.09
CA ILE A 422 -2.71 -21.35 16.11
C ILE A 422 -4.15 -21.10 16.58
N ASN A 423 -4.86 -22.13 17.04
CA ASN A 423 -6.22 -21.97 17.54
C ASN A 423 -6.29 -21.10 18.80
N THR A 424 -5.40 -21.33 19.77
CA THR A 424 -5.32 -20.53 21.00
C THR A 424 -5.02 -19.06 20.69
N PHE A 425 -4.10 -18.81 19.75
CA PHE A 425 -3.75 -17.48 19.27
C PHE A 425 -4.94 -16.80 18.57
N LYS A 426 -5.59 -17.52 17.65
CA LYS A 426 -6.78 -17.05 16.94
C LYS A 426 -7.89 -16.64 17.89
N ASP A 427 -8.16 -17.44 18.92
CA ASP A 427 -9.23 -17.15 19.89
C ASP A 427 -8.93 -15.90 20.73
N LYS A 428 -7.66 -15.67 21.11
CA LYS A 428 -7.27 -14.45 21.81
C LYS A 428 -7.23 -13.24 20.88
N PHE A 429 -6.72 -13.39 19.66
CA PHE A 429 -6.74 -12.34 18.63
C PHE A 429 -8.16 -11.88 18.32
N PHE A 430 -9.10 -12.84 18.23
CA PHE A 430 -10.51 -12.53 18.06
C PHE A 430 -11.04 -11.63 19.18
N LYS A 431 -10.76 -11.98 20.45
CA LYS A 431 -11.24 -11.24 21.62
C LYS A 431 -10.59 -9.87 21.78
N GLU A 432 -9.28 -9.77 21.58
CA GLU A 432 -8.50 -8.57 21.91
C GLU A 432 -8.33 -7.60 20.72
N GLU A 433 -8.30 -8.09 19.48
CA GLU A 433 -8.09 -7.25 18.29
C GLU A 433 -9.34 -7.12 17.42
N LEU A 434 -10.07 -8.21 17.16
CA LEU A 434 -11.18 -8.18 16.19
C LEU A 434 -12.48 -7.63 16.75
N VAL A 435 -12.88 -8.01 17.98
CA VAL A 435 -14.16 -7.58 18.57
C VAL A 435 -14.23 -6.05 18.72
N TYR A 436 -13.16 -5.42 19.22
CA TYR A 436 -13.12 -3.97 19.43
C TYR A 436 -13.05 -3.18 18.12
N LYS A 437 -12.44 -3.76 17.07
CA LYS A 437 -12.25 -3.10 15.77
C LYS A 437 -13.26 -3.58 14.72
N LYS A 438 -14.35 -4.25 15.11
CA LYS A 438 -15.34 -4.83 14.19
C LYS A 438 -15.86 -3.82 13.17
N GLN A 439 -16.07 -2.57 13.59
CA GLN A 439 -16.57 -1.48 12.75
C GLN A 439 -15.59 -1.10 11.63
N ASN A 440 -14.29 -1.29 11.85
CA ASN A 440 -13.22 -0.93 10.91
C ASN A 440 -12.92 -2.02 9.89
N LEU A 441 -13.47 -3.23 10.04
CA LEU A 441 -13.15 -4.38 9.19
C LEU A 441 -13.54 -4.16 7.71
N LYS A 442 -14.55 -3.32 7.45
CA LYS A 442 -15.00 -2.95 6.09
C LYS A 442 -14.21 -1.77 5.50
N VAL A 443 -13.36 -1.08 6.26
CA VAL A 443 -12.67 0.14 5.79
C VAL A 443 -11.25 -0.22 5.35
N MET A 444 -11.05 -0.60 4.09
CA MET A 444 -9.76 -1.13 3.62
C MET A 444 -8.62 -0.11 3.59
N GLN A 445 -8.93 1.19 3.56
CA GLN A 445 -7.93 2.26 3.63
C GLN A 445 -7.47 2.59 5.06
N SER A 446 -8.08 2.01 6.09
CA SER A 446 -7.78 2.35 7.48
C SER A 446 -6.58 1.57 8.00
N ASP A 447 -5.58 2.29 8.55
CA ASP A 447 -4.50 1.70 9.34
C ASP A 447 -5.00 0.98 10.61
N LEU A 448 -6.27 1.16 10.97
CA LEU A 448 -6.90 0.45 12.08
C LEU A 448 -7.61 -0.83 11.64
N ASN A 449 -7.62 -1.18 10.34
CA ASN A 449 -8.30 -2.36 9.83
C ASN A 449 -7.43 -3.63 10.00
N PRO A 450 -7.80 -4.57 10.89
CA PRO A 450 -7.03 -5.80 11.10
C PRO A 450 -6.95 -6.69 9.86
N ILE A 451 -7.99 -6.75 9.02
CA ILE A 451 -7.99 -7.63 7.84
C ILE A 451 -7.03 -7.11 6.78
N PHE A 452 -6.94 -5.79 6.61
CA PHE A 452 -6.00 -5.16 5.68
C PHE A 452 -4.55 -5.48 6.06
N HIS A 453 -4.18 -5.33 7.33
CA HIS A 453 -2.85 -5.71 7.82
C HIS A 453 -2.55 -7.18 7.58
N LEU A 454 -3.47 -8.08 7.94
CA LEU A 454 -3.27 -9.52 7.76
C LEU A 454 -3.13 -9.90 6.28
N MET A 455 -3.89 -9.28 5.37
CA MET A 455 -3.76 -9.50 3.92
C MET A 455 -2.40 -9.03 3.39
N ASN A 456 -1.89 -7.90 3.86
CA ASN A 456 -0.55 -7.43 3.50
C ASN A 456 0.54 -8.39 4.00
N ILE A 457 0.40 -8.91 5.22
CA ILE A 457 1.32 -9.92 5.75
C ILE A 457 1.25 -11.22 4.93
N ASP A 458 0.05 -11.69 4.58
CA ASP A 458 -0.14 -12.89 3.76
C ASP A 458 0.55 -12.76 2.40
N LYS A 459 0.44 -11.58 1.76
CA LYS A 459 1.14 -11.26 0.51
C LYS A 459 2.66 -11.28 0.69
N LEU A 460 3.19 -10.59 1.70
CA LEU A 460 4.63 -10.55 1.99
C LEU A 460 5.22 -11.95 2.26
N GLN A 461 4.43 -12.83 2.88
CA GLN A 461 4.82 -14.20 3.20
C GLN A 461 4.46 -15.23 2.12
N ASN A 462 4.20 -14.79 0.88
CA ASN A 462 3.85 -15.63 -0.26
C ASN A 462 2.68 -16.61 0.02
N ARG A 463 1.74 -16.21 0.88
CA ARG A 463 0.52 -16.95 1.22
C ARG A 463 0.77 -18.35 1.78
N LYS A 464 1.88 -18.55 2.50
CA LYS A 464 2.24 -19.85 3.11
C LYS A 464 1.92 -19.94 4.60
N ASN A 465 1.72 -18.81 5.28
CA ASN A 465 1.52 -18.78 6.72
C ASN A 465 0.11 -19.26 7.12
N LYS A 466 0.04 -20.40 7.80
CA LYS A 466 -1.22 -20.99 8.28
C LYS A 466 -1.90 -20.14 9.36
N LEU A 467 -1.12 -19.51 10.24
CA LEU A 467 -1.65 -18.62 11.27
C LEU A 467 -2.38 -17.43 10.61
N VAL A 468 -1.70 -16.74 9.69
CA VAL A 468 -2.29 -15.56 9.01
C VAL A 468 -3.58 -15.93 8.28
N LYS A 469 -3.61 -17.05 7.54
CA LYS A 469 -4.85 -17.53 6.90
C LYS A 469 -5.98 -17.80 7.89
N ALA A 470 -5.67 -18.41 9.04
CA ALA A 470 -6.66 -18.66 10.08
C ALA A 470 -7.19 -17.35 10.69
N LEU A 471 -6.32 -16.35 10.86
CA LEU A 471 -6.71 -15.02 11.35
C LEU A 471 -7.56 -14.26 10.32
N ILE A 472 -7.21 -14.30 9.04
CA ILE A 472 -8.01 -13.69 7.96
C ILE A 472 -9.40 -14.33 7.91
N ALA A 473 -9.48 -15.67 7.95
CA ALA A 473 -10.76 -16.38 7.99
C ALA A 473 -11.60 -15.99 9.22
N SER A 474 -10.95 -15.86 10.39
CA SER A 474 -11.63 -15.41 11.61
C SER A 474 -12.11 -13.97 11.52
N ALA A 475 -11.33 -13.06 10.94
CA ALA A 475 -11.73 -11.67 10.71
C ALA A 475 -12.90 -11.58 9.72
N ALA A 476 -12.82 -12.30 8.61
CA ALA A 476 -13.86 -12.34 7.59
C ALA A 476 -15.20 -12.88 8.13
N SER A 477 -15.17 -13.86 9.03
CA SER A 477 -16.39 -14.42 9.65
C SER A 477 -17.20 -13.44 10.50
N LEU A 478 -16.61 -12.30 10.90
CA LEU A 478 -17.30 -11.24 11.65
C LEU A 478 -17.98 -10.21 10.76
N ILE A 479 -17.72 -10.24 9.46
CA ILE A 479 -18.18 -9.24 8.51
C ILE A 479 -19.45 -9.78 7.85
N ASP A 480 -20.55 -9.09 8.09
CA ASP A 480 -21.78 -9.29 7.35
C ASP A 480 -21.82 -8.30 6.19
N ILE A 481 -21.93 -8.78 4.95
CA ILE A 481 -22.07 -7.93 3.77
C ILE A 481 -23.52 -8.00 3.30
N SER A 482 -24.22 -6.86 3.37
CA SER A 482 -25.59 -6.76 2.86
C SER A 482 -25.60 -6.63 1.33
N GLU A 483 -26.75 -6.87 0.70
CA GLU A 483 -26.91 -6.65 -0.75
C GLU A 483 -26.72 -5.17 -1.14
N GLU A 484 -27.12 -4.25 -0.26
CA GLU A 484 -26.93 -2.81 -0.45
C GLU A 484 -25.45 -2.43 -0.37
N ASP A 485 -24.70 -2.98 0.60
CA ASP A 485 -23.25 -2.75 0.73
C ASP A 485 -22.52 -3.21 -0.52
N VAL A 486 -22.85 -4.40 -1.02
CA VAL A 486 -22.26 -4.95 -2.26
C VAL A 486 -22.55 -4.01 -3.42
N LEU A 487 -23.81 -3.60 -3.61
CA LEU A 487 -24.18 -2.72 -4.72
C LEU A 487 -23.51 -1.35 -4.62
N TYR A 488 -23.42 -0.80 -3.41
CA TYR A 488 -22.77 0.47 -3.16
C TYR A 488 -21.27 0.40 -3.50
N ASP A 489 -20.55 -0.59 -2.96
CA ASP A 489 -19.11 -0.77 -3.20
C ASP A 489 -18.76 -1.13 -4.64
N THR A 490 -19.67 -1.77 -5.38
CA THR A 490 -19.39 -2.32 -6.72
C THR A 490 -19.98 -1.52 -7.87
N PHE A 491 -20.91 -0.61 -7.60
CA PHE A 491 -21.55 0.22 -8.63
C PHE A 491 -21.46 1.71 -8.28
N TYR A 492 -22.03 2.16 -7.15
CA TYR A 492 -22.11 3.60 -6.85
C TYR A 492 -20.76 4.22 -6.41
N LEU A 493 -19.95 3.47 -5.66
CA LEU A 493 -18.62 3.87 -5.19
C LEU A 493 -17.54 2.91 -5.69
N ALA A 494 -17.63 2.47 -6.95
CA ALA A 494 -16.71 1.51 -7.51
C ALA A 494 -15.25 2.00 -7.46
N SER A 495 -14.44 1.40 -6.59
CA SER A 495 -13.01 1.66 -6.42
C SER A 495 -12.28 0.35 -6.10
N ARG A 496 -10.97 0.31 -6.40
CA ARG A 496 -10.11 -0.82 -5.99
C ARG A 496 -9.89 -0.90 -4.48
N GLU A 497 -10.23 0.18 -3.79
CA GLU A 497 -10.05 0.35 -2.35
C GLU A 497 -11.32 -0.02 -1.57
N THR A 498 -12.41 -0.39 -2.23
CA THR A 498 -13.62 -0.87 -1.52
C THR A 498 -13.41 -2.27 -0.98
N PHE A 499 -14.13 -2.58 0.10
CA PHE A 499 -14.05 -3.90 0.72
C PHE A 499 -14.56 -4.99 -0.21
N THR A 500 -15.66 -4.75 -0.91
CA THR A 500 -16.20 -5.76 -1.83
C THR A 500 -15.27 -6.01 -3.01
N TYR A 501 -14.55 -5.00 -3.52
CA TYR A 501 -13.51 -5.23 -4.53
C TYR A 501 -12.41 -6.16 -4.01
N ALA A 502 -11.90 -5.90 -2.81
CA ALA A 502 -10.90 -6.76 -2.19
C ALA A 502 -11.41 -8.19 -1.96
N VAL A 503 -12.65 -8.36 -1.50
CA VAL A 503 -13.30 -9.68 -1.32
C VAL A 503 -13.38 -10.46 -2.64
N LEU A 504 -13.62 -9.78 -3.76
CA LEU A 504 -13.80 -10.44 -5.07
C LEU A 504 -12.48 -10.84 -5.74
N PHE A 505 -11.44 -10.01 -5.60
CA PHE A 505 -10.20 -10.12 -6.38
C PHE A 505 -8.94 -10.43 -5.57
N ASP A 506 -8.92 -10.21 -4.26
CA ASP A 506 -7.74 -10.52 -3.46
C ASP A 506 -7.66 -12.02 -3.16
N GLU A 507 -6.53 -12.62 -3.53
CA GLU A 507 -6.31 -14.06 -3.37
C GLU A 507 -6.39 -14.54 -1.91
N SER A 508 -6.10 -13.69 -0.93
CA SER A 508 -6.21 -14.04 0.49
C SER A 508 -7.66 -14.27 0.93
N LEU A 509 -8.65 -13.77 0.18
CA LEU A 509 -10.08 -13.91 0.48
C LEU A 509 -10.80 -14.88 -0.47
N ASN A 510 -10.14 -15.34 -1.54
CA ASN A 510 -10.76 -16.11 -2.63
C ASN A 510 -11.45 -17.41 -2.19
N SER A 511 -10.95 -18.07 -1.14
CA SER A 511 -11.48 -19.34 -0.63
C SER A 511 -12.48 -19.18 0.53
N LEU A 512 -12.84 -17.95 0.90
CA LEU A 512 -13.69 -17.68 2.06
C LEU A 512 -15.17 -17.55 1.67
N PRO A 513 -16.12 -17.97 2.54
CA PRO A 513 -17.56 -17.91 2.25
C PRO A 513 -18.09 -16.52 1.90
N ILE A 514 -17.46 -15.47 2.45
CA ILE A 514 -17.84 -14.07 2.23
C ILE A 514 -17.77 -13.66 0.75
N ARG A 515 -16.86 -14.27 -0.03
CA ARG A 515 -16.76 -14.05 -1.47
C ARG A 515 -17.95 -14.64 -2.22
N GLU A 516 -18.35 -15.86 -1.85
CA GLU A 516 -19.51 -16.52 -2.45
C GLU A 516 -20.81 -15.77 -2.13
N GLN A 517 -20.91 -15.22 -0.92
CA GLN A 517 -22.00 -14.32 -0.52
C GLN A 517 -22.05 -13.06 -1.40
N ALA A 518 -20.92 -12.36 -1.56
CA ALA A 518 -20.84 -11.17 -2.42
C ALA A 518 -21.21 -11.48 -3.89
N ILE A 519 -20.70 -12.58 -4.44
CA ILE A 519 -21.05 -13.05 -5.80
C ILE A 519 -22.54 -13.35 -5.91
N THR A 520 -23.14 -13.97 -4.88
CA THR A 520 -24.58 -14.29 -4.87
C THR A 520 -25.44 -13.02 -4.88
N HIS A 521 -25.09 -12.01 -4.07
CA HIS A 521 -25.77 -10.72 -4.08
C HIS A 521 -25.67 -10.03 -5.44
N LEU A 522 -24.48 -10.02 -6.06
CA LEU A 522 -24.33 -9.48 -7.42
C LEU A 522 -25.17 -10.24 -8.45
N LYS A 523 -25.21 -11.59 -8.38
CA LYS A 523 -26.06 -12.40 -9.29
C LYS A 523 -27.53 -12.06 -9.14
N ASN A 524 -28.00 -11.88 -7.90
CA ASN A 524 -29.39 -11.52 -7.63
C ASN A 524 -29.73 -10.14 -8.18
N LYS A 525 -28.84 -9.15 -7.98
CA LYS A 525 -29.01 -7.82 -8.53
C LYS A 525 -28.98 -7.79 -10.06
N TRP A 526 -28.07 -8.55 -10.69
CA TRP A 526 -28.05 -8.70 -12.14
C TRP A 526 -29.37 -9.25 -12.68
N LYS A 527 -29.88 -10.34 -12.09
CA LYS A 527 -31.19 -10.91 -12.45
C LYS A 527 -32.33 -9.91 -12.25
N SER A 528 -32.26 -9.09 -11.20
CA SER A 528 -33.23 -8.02 -10.97
C SER A 528 -33.20 -6.99 -12.08
N TRP A 529 -32.02 -6.47 -12.47
CA TRP A 529 -31.90 -5.53 -13.60
C TRP A 529 -32.33 -6.13 -14.93
N GLU A 530 -32.06 -7.41 -15.19
CA GLU A 530 -32.48 -8.09 -16.43
C GLU A 530 -34.01 -8.30 -16.50
N SER A 531 -34.61 -8.75 -15.39
CA SER A 531 -36.04 -9.09 -15.34
C SER A 531 -36.94 -7.87 -15.15
N THR A 532 -36.62 -7.01 -14.18
CA THR A 532 -37.44 -5.85 -13.81
C THR A 532 -37.07 -4.61 -14.62
N GLY A 533 -35.79 -4.46 -14.99
CA GLY A 533 -35.21 -3.32 -15.70
C GLY A 533 -34.36 -2.42 -14.80
N ILE A 534 -33.81 -1.33 -15.36
CA ILE A 534 -32.92 -0.40 -14.67
C ILE A 534 -33.65 0.91 -14.36
N LEU A 535 -33.42 1.46 -13.17
CA LEU A 535 -33.94 2.76 -12.73
C LEU A 535 -33.17 3.92 -13.39
N ALA A 536 -33.79 5.09 -13.55
CA ALA A 536 -33.12 6.23 -14.19
C ALA A 536 -31.86 6.67 -13.44
N HIS A 537 -31.89 6.69 -12.10
CA HIS A 537 -30.75 7.12 -11.29
C HIS A 537 -29.53 6.21 -11.47
N ASP A 538 -29.74 4.90 -11.67
CA ASP A 538 -28.67 3.94 -12.00
C ASP A 538 -28.04 4.26 -13.36
N ILE A 539 -28.86 4.64 -14.35
CA ILE A 539 -28.40 5.01 -15.69
C ILE A 539 -27.62 6.32 -15.64
N TRP A 540 -28.11 7.33 -14.92
CA TRP A 540 -27.41 8.59 -14.73
C TRP A 540 -26.06 8.38 -14.03
N SER A 541 -26.04 7.54 -12.99
CA SER A 541 -24.80 7.15 -12.31
C SER A 541 -23.81 6.54 -13.30
N TRP A 542 -24.26 5.56 -14.11
CA TRP A 542 -23.44 4.94 -15.15
C TRP A 542 -22.87 5.94 -16.17
N GLN A 543 -23.67 6.91 -16.63
CA GLN A 543 -23.20 7.92 -17.58
C GLN A 543 -22.19 8.90 -16.96
N SER A 544 -22.32 9.17 -15.65
CA SER A 544 -21.42 10.07 -14.92
C SER A 544 -20.08 9.46 -14.52
N PHE A 545 -19.94 8.12 -14.54
CA PHE A 545 -18.71 7.45 -14.15
C PHE A 545 -17.53 7.74 -15.08
N THR A 546 -16.36 7.88 -14.46
CA THR A 546 -15.07 7.97 -15.16
C THR A 546 -14.73 6.65 -15.89
N MET A 547 -13.79 6.72 -16.85
CA MET A 547 -13.33 5.51 -17.55
C MET A 547 -12.74 4.46 -16.61
N GLU A 548 -12.07 4.88 -15.54
CA GLU A 548 -11.50 3.97 -14.53
C GLU A 548 -12.61 3.26 -13.72
N GLN A 549 -13.61 4.00 -13.26
CA GLN A 549 -14.76 3.43 -12.56
C GLN A 549 -15.51 2.44 -13.45
N LYS A 550 -15.76 2.78 -14.73
CA LYS A 550 -16.39 1.87 -15.70
C LYS A 550 -15.57 0.59 -15.88
N ALA A 551 -14.24 0.68 -15.94
CA ALA A 551 -13.38 -0.51 -16.04
C ALA A 551 -13.44 -1.38 -14.76
N ILE A 552 -13.49 -0.78 -13.57
CA ILE A 552 -13.64 -1.49 -12.29
C ILE A 552 -14.99 -2.22 -12.24
N ILE A 553 -16.07 -1.51 -12.54
CA ILE A 553 -17.43 -2.06 -12.61
C ILE A 553 -17.47 -3.21 -13.62
N HIS A 554 -16.98 -3.00 -14.85
CA HIS A 554 -16.94 -4.03 -15.87
C HIS A 554 -16.20 -5.29 -15.38
N ASN A 555 -15.04 -5.14 -14.74
CA ASN A 555 -14.29 -6.27 -14.18
C ASN A 555 -15.09 -7.02 -13.11
N ILE A 556 -15.73 -6.30 -12.18
CA ILE A 556 -16.57 -6.90 -11.13
C ILE A 556 -17.72 -7.71 -11.77
N TRP A 557 -18.49 -7.09 -12.65
CA TRP A 557 -19.70 -7.69 -13.20
C TRP A 557 -19.40 -8.80 -14.22
N THR A 558 -18.22 -8.80 -14.85
CA THR A 558 -17.73 -9.92 -15.67
C THR A 558 -17.55 -11.21 -14.84
N LEU A 559 -17.26 -11.13 -13.53
CA LEU A 559 -17.18 -12.31 -12.66
C LEU A 559 -18.55 -12.98 -12.42
N VAL A 560 -19.62 -12.22 -12.59
CA VAL A 560 -20.98 -12.57 -12.17
C VAL A 560 -21.82 -13.04 -13.35
N ILE A 561 -21.60 -12.44 -14.52
CA ILE A 561 -22.26 -12.75 -15.79
C ILE A 561 -21.77 -14.14 -16.26
N PRO A 562 -22.61 -15.19 -16.25
CA PRO A 562 -22.20 -16.49 -16.76
C PRO A 562 -21.98 -16.39 -18.26
N VAL A 563 -20.81 -16.82 -18.73
CA VAL A 563 -20.39 -16.86 -20.15
C VAL A 563 -21.20 -17.91 -20.96
N LYS A 564 -22.45 -18.18 -20.62
CA LYS A 564 -23.33 -19.07 -21.41
C LYS A 564 -24.70 -18.41 -21.64
N GLY A 565 -24.83 -17.78 -22.80
CA GLY A 565 -26.12 -17.51 -23.45
C GLY A 565 -26.71 -16.11 -23.28
N LEU A 566 -26.07 -15.20 -22.55
CA LEU A 566 -26.55 -13.81 -22.44
C LEU A 566 -26.19 -13.03 -23.72
N THR A 567 -27.21 -12.47 -24.36
CA THR A 567 -27.13 -11.79 -25.66
C THR A 567 -26.51 -10.39 -25.60
N HIS A 568 -26.29 -9.82 -24.41
CA HIS A 568 -25.78 -8.46 -24.24
C HIS A 568 -24.69 -8.33 -23.16
N PRO A 569 -23.56 -7.66 -23.44
CA PRO A 569 -22.57 -7.28 -22.42
C PRO A 569 -23.21 -6.31 -21.40
N PHE A 570 -22.61 -6.20 -20.21
CA PHE A 570 -23.07 -5.30 -19.13
C PHE A 570 -23.38 -3.88 -19.64
N ASP A 571 -22.44 -3.32 -20.40
CA ASP A 571 -22.57 -2.00 -21.03
C ASP A 571 -23.75 -1.95 -22.00
N GLY A 572 -23.99 -3.04 -22.74
CA GLY A 572 -25.09 -3.17 -23.69
C GLY A 572 -26.47 -3.03 -23.05
N LEU A 573 -26.64 -3.51 -21.81
CA LEU A 573 -27.90 -3.36 -21.08
C LEU A 573 -28.15 -1.90 -20.67
N PHE A 574 -27.13 -1.24 -20.10
CA PHE A 574 -27.22 0.17 -19.71
C PHE A 574 -27.35 1.10 -20.92
N ASP A 575 -26.63 0.85 -22.01
CA ASP A 575 -26.68 1.64 -23.24
C ASP A 575 -28.01 1.47 -23.99
N ALA A 576 -28.57 0.26 -24.03
CA ALA A 576 -29.90 0.04 -24.58
C ALA A 576 -30.97 0.76 -23.76
N THR A 577 -30.87 0.70 -22.43
CA THR A 577 -31.84 1.35 -21.53
C THR A 577 -31.69 2.88 -21.56
N HIS A 578 -30.47 3.40 -21.65
CA HIS A 578 -30.21 4.84 -21.82
C HIS A 578 -30.78 5.36 -23.15
N ARG A 579 -30.61 4.64 -24.27
CA ARG A 579 -31.23 5.00 -25.55
C ARG A 579 -32.75 5.02 -25.46
N ASN A 580 -33.35 4.05 -24.78
CA ASN A 580 -34.79 4.02 -24.53
C ASN A 580 -35.26 5.21 -23.69
N MET A 581 -34.55 5.50 -22.59
CA MET A 581 -34.82 6.66 -21.73
C MET A 581 -34.75 7.97 -22.52
N LYS A 582 -33.65 8.19 -23.27
CA LYS A 582 -33.44 9.39 -24.09
C LYS A 582 -34.53 9.57 -25.14
N ALA A 583 -34.91 8.51 -25.85
CA ALA A 583 -35.99 8.57 -26.83
C ALA A 583 -37.34 8.99 -26.20
N LYS A 584 -37.63 8.50 -24.98
CA LYS A 584 -38.85 8.90 -24.26
C LYS A 584 -38.79 10.34 -23.74
N MET A 585 -37.63 10.81 -23.28
CA MET A 585 -37.44 12.21 -22.86
C MET A 585 -37.54 13.17 -24.05
N GLU A 586 -36.89 12.86 -25.18
CA GLU A 586 -37.00 13.66 -26.41
C GLU A 586 -38.44 13.73 -26.91
N MET A 587 -39.20 12.64 -26.79
CA MET A 587 -40.62 12.64 -27.10
C MET A 587 -41.42 13.55 -26.17
N ASN A 588 -41.12 13.53 -24.87
CA ASN A 588 -41.75 14.41 -23.89
C ASN A 588 -41.49 15.89 -24.23
N ASP A 589 -40.24 16.26 -24.49
CA ASP A 589 -39.85 17.63 -24.86
C ASP A 589 -40.56 18.12 -26.13
N LYS A 590 -40.70 17.22 -27.13
CA LYS A 590 -41.47 17.51 -28.35
C LYS A 590 -42.93 17.78 -28.02
N VAL A 591 -43.56 16.97 -27.17
CA VAL A 591 -44.97 17.15 -26.80
C VAL A 591 -45.18 18.46 -26.03
N VAL A 592 -44.30 18.77 -25.07
CA VAL A 592 -44.31 20.06 -24.33
C VAL A 592 -44.23 21.23 -25.28
N THR A 593 -43.22 21.24 -26.17
CA THR A 593 -43.01 22.33 -27.13
C THR A 593 -44.25 22.55 -28.02
N CYS A 594 -44.89 21.47 -28.45
CA CYS A 594 -46.09 21.52 -29.29
C CYS A 594 -47.29 22.12 -28.54
N ILE A 595 -47.55 21.64 -27.32
CA ILE A 595 -48.65 22.11 -26.47
C ILE A 595 -48.46 23.59 -26.14
N ASP A 596 -47.25 24.00 -25.75
CA ASP A 596 -46.97 25.39 -25.41
C ASP A 596 -46.99 26.32 -26.63
N ALA A 597 -46.60 25.86 -27.81
CA ALA A 597 -46.61 26.71 -29.00
C ALA A 597 -48.03 26.95 -29.54
N TYR A 598 -48.91 25.94 -29.47
CA TYR A 598 -50.17 25.96 -30.23
C TYR A 598 -51.43 25.87 -29.37
N CYS A 599 -51.38 25.25 -28.19
CA CYS A 599 -52.56 24.94 -27.37
C CYS A 599 -52.80 25.91 -26.22
N GLN A 600 -52.23 27.13 -26.25
CA GLN A 600 -52.37 28.11 -25.15
C GLN A 600 -53.82 28.48 -24.81
N GLN A 601 -54.75 28.32 -25.77
CA GLN A 601 -56.18 28.61 -25.60
C GLN A 601 -57.04 27.35 -25.40
N ALA A 602 -56.41 26.16 -25.30
CA ALA A 602 -57.14 24.91 -25.09
C ALA A 602 -57.69 24.79 -23.66
N ASN A 603 -58.90 24.24 -23.53
CA ASN A 603 -59.54 24.05 -22.22
C ASN A 603 -58.98 22.87 -21.40
N ASP A 604 -58.33 21.92 -22.05
CA ASP A 604 -57.73 20.73 -21.46
C ASP A 604 -56.19 20.81 -21.41
N LYS A 605 -55.60 21.99 -21.69
CA LYS A 605 -54.15 22.21 -21.62
C LYS A 605 -53.56 21.76 -20.28
N GLU A 606 -54.16 22.21 -19.17
CA GLU A 606 -53.68 21.88 -17.82
C GLU A 606 -53.67 20.37 -17.55
N ALA A 607 -54.63 19.61 -18.09
CA ALA A 607 -54.66 18.16 -17.97
C ALA A 607 -53.50 17.51 -18.73
N TYR A 608 -53.13 18.05 -19.90
CA TYR A 608 -51.96 17.61 -20.65
C TYR A 608 -50.64 18.01 -19.98
N ASP A 609 -50.53 19.23 -19.47
CA ASP A 609 -49.35 19.70 -18.72
C ASP A 609 -49.11 18.83 -17.47
N GLU A 610 -50.17 18.45 -16.77
CA GLU A 610 -50.09 17.55 -15.62
C GLU A 610 -49.67 16.13 -16.03
N LEU A 611 -50.18 15.60 -17.15
CA LEU A 611 -49.73 14.30 -17.67
C LEU A 611 -48.26 14.31 -18.09
N VAL A 612 -47.76 15.42 -18.64
CA VAL A 612 -46.35 15.60 -18.97
C VAL A 612 -45.50 15.65 -17.69
N ARG A 613 -45.91 16.41 -16.67
CA ARG A 613 -45.21 16.44 -15.38
C ARG A 613 -45.15 15.06 -14.74
N GLN A 614 -46.28 14.35 -14.68
CA GLN A 614 -46.32 12.98 -14.17
C GLN A 614 -45.43 12.05 -14.98
N TRP A 615 -45.40 12.21 -16.31
CA TRP A 615 -44.48 11.43 -17.14
C TRP A 615 -43.01 11.74 -16.82
N HIS A 616 -42.66 13.00 -16.55
CA HIS A 616 -41.33 13.42 -16.12
C HIS A 616 -40.98 12.84 -14.73
N ASP A 617 -41.83 13.02 -13.73
CA ASP A 617 -41.64 12.54 -12.36
C ASP A 617 -41.48 11.02 -12.27
N ARG A 618 -42.12 10.27 -13.18
CA ARG A 618 -41.97 8.81 -13.26
C ARG A 618 -40.57 8.38 -13.66
N PHE A 619 -39.81 9.19 -14.38
CA PHE A 619 -38.40 8.87 -14.65
C PHE A 619 -37.59 8.79 -13.36
N ASP A 620 -37.87 9.60 -12.35
CA ASP A 620 -37.10 9.61 -11.11
C ASP A 620 -37.44 8.44 -10.17
N ARG A 621 -38.61 7.80 -10.34
CA ARG A 621 -39.15 6.84 -9.37
C ARG A 621 -39.36 5.44 -9.91
N GLU A 622 -39.49 5.28 -11.22
CA GLU A 622 -39.83 4.02 -11.85
C GLU A 622 -38.72 3.47 -12.74
N VAL A 623 -38.83 2.18 -13.03
CA VAL A 623 -37.93 1.50 -13.95
C VAL A 623 -38.21 1.97 -15.38
N ILE A 624 -37.17 2.33 -16.14
CA ILE A 624 -37.34 2.92 -17.49
C ILE A 624 -38.20 2.06 -18.41
N LYS A 625 -38.13 0.73 -18.28
CA LYS A 625 -38.91 -0.21 -19.07
C LYS A 625 -40.42 -0.10 -18.80
N SER A 626 -40.85 0.21 -17.58
CA SER A 626 -42.27 0.31 -17.19
C SER A 626 -42.90 1.67 -17.49
N ILE A 627 -42.09 2.70 -17.80
CA ILE A 627 -42.60 4.04 -18.13
C ILE A 627 -43.25 4.01 -19.52
N GLU A 628 -44.57 3.90 -19.58
CA GLU A 628 -45.33 4.02 -20.83
C GLU A 628 -45.89 5.43 -21.03
N ILE A 629 -45.92 5.88 -22.30
CA ILE A 629 -46.56 7.12 -22.68
C ILE A 629 -48.06 6.99 -22.41
N SER A 630 -48.63 7.94 -21.68
CA SER A 630 -50.08 8.01 -21.44
C SER A 630 -50.85 7.92 -22.76
N PRO A 631 -51.95 7.15 -22.84
CA PRO A 631 -52.77 7.06 -24.06
C PRO A 631 -53.18 8.43 -24.62
N LEU A 632 -53.48 9.39 -23.74
CA LEU A 632 -53.84 10.76 -24.14
C LEU A 632 -52.68 11.49 -24.81
N LEU A 633 -51.46 11.35 -24.29
CA LEU A 633 -50.25 11.95 -24.88
C LEU A 633 -49.87 11.28 -26.21
N LYS A 634 -50.11 9.96 -26.36
CA LYS A 634 -49.90 9.24 -27.64
C LYS A 634 -50.70 9.85 -28.80
N HIS A 635 -51.88 10.46 -28.53
CA HIS A 635 -52.64 11.15 -29.56
C HIS A 635 -52.02 12.48 -30.00
N ILE A 636 -51.24 13.15 -29.14
CA ILE A 636 -50.56 14.42 -29.48
C ILE A 636 -49.25 14.18 -30.23
N VAL A 637 -48.57 13.07 -29.96
CA VAL A 637 -47.25 12.73 -30.53
C VAL A 637 -47.15 12.98 -32.06
N PRO A 638 -48.06 12.47 -32.91
CA PRO A 638 -47.96 12.68 -34.36
C PRO A 638 -48.06 14.16 -34.78
N PHE A 639 -48.82 14.96 -34.02
CA PHE A 639 -48.92 16.40 -34.25
C PHE A 639 -47.64 17.11 -33.85
N ALA A 640 -47.05 16.75 -32.70
CA ALA A 640 -45.78 17.30 -32.24
C ALA A 640 -44.64 17.03 -33.23
N GLU A 641 -44.53 15.81 -33.75
CA GLU A 641 -43.54 15.46 -34.78
C GLU A 641 -43.69 16.32 -36.05
N LYS A 642 -44.92 16.61 -36.46
CA LYS A 642 -45.21 17.38 -37.68
C LYS A 642 -45.05 18.89 -37.48
N LEU A 643 -45.52 19.44 -36.36
CA LEU A 643 -45.67 20.89 -36.14
C LEU A 643 -44.45 21.56 -35.48
N ASN A 644 -43.63 20.81 -34.73
CA ASN A 644 -42.52 21.39 -33.97
C ASN A 644 -41.48 22.09 -34.84
N GLN A 645 -41.19 21.55 -36.03
CA GLN A 645 -40.26 22.15 -36.99
C GLN A 645 -40.66 23.55 -37.46
N PHE A 646 -41.93 23.92 -37.34
CA PHE A 646 -42.45 25.23 -37.75
C PHE A 646 -42.61 26.20 -36.59
N THR A 647 -42.44 25.75 -35.34
CA THR A 647 -42.75 26.54 -34.14
C THR A 647 -42.03 27.88 -34.13
N ASN A 648 -40.81 27.99 -34.66
CA ASN A 648 -40.01 29.22 -34.63
C ASN A 648 -40.04 30.05 -35.93
N ILE A 649 -40.78 29.61 -36.95
CA ILE A 649 -40.84 30.30 -38.26
C ILE A 649 -41.81 31.50 -38.16
N ARG A 650 -41.33 32.72 -38.44
CA ARG A 650 -42.11 33.94 -38.24
C ARG A 650 -43.27 34.07 -39.23
N SER A 651 -42.99 33.81 -40.50
CA SER A 651 -44.00 33.79 -41.59
C SER A 651 -45.12 32.77 -41.32
N TRP A 652 -44.78 31.59 -40.82
CA TRP A 652 -45.76 30.60 -40.37
C TRP A 652 -46.62 31.13 -39.20
N ARG A 653 -46.01 31.68 -38.15
CA ARG A 653 -46.76 32.24 -37.01
C ARG A 653 -47.69 33.37 -37.44
N ALA A 654 -47.21 34.29 -38.29
CA ALA A 654 -48.00 35.39 -38.82
C ALA A 654 -49.20 34.87 -39.65
N PHE A 655 -48.98 33.88 -40.51
CA PHE A 655 -50.04 33.26 -41.30
C PHE A 655 -51.06 32.50 -40.43
N LEU A 656 -50.57 31.74 -39.44
CA LEU A 656 -51.39 31.02 -38.48
C LEU A 656 -52.28 31.98 -37.69
N GLN A 657 -51.71 33.06 -37.14
CA GLN A 657 -52.47 34.07 -36.40
C GLN A 657 -53.53 34.75 -37.27
N GLN A 658 -53.21 35.09 -38.51
CA GLN A 658 -54.17 35.70 -39.44
C GLN A 658 -55.35 34.75 -39.72
N ARG A 659 -55.07 33.46 -39.97
CA ARG A 659 -56.11 32.46 -40.25
C ARG A 659 -56.94 32.09 -39.03
N MET A 660 -56.30 31.98 -37.86
CA MET A 660 -57.01 31.76 -36.60
C MET A 660 -57.97 32.91 -36.29
N LYS A 661 -57.57 34.18 -36.51
CA LYS A 661 -58.46 35.34 -36.37
C LYS A 661 -59.67 35.26 -37.31
N ILE A 662 -59.45 34.91 -38.59
CA ILE A 662 -60.53 34.78 -39.60
C ILE A 662 -61.50 33.65 -39.23
N ASN A 663 -61.00 32.51 -38.76
CA ASN A 663 -61.83 31.39 -38.33
C ASN A 663 -62.65 31.72 -37.07
N ALA A 664 -62.05 32.46 -36.12
CA ALA A 664 -62.77 32.96 -34.94
C ALA A 664 -63.88 33.96 -35.31
N THR A 665 -63.68 34.83 -36.31
CA THR A 665 -64.72 35.76 -36.78
C THR A 665 -65.85 35.05 -37.51
N LYS A 666 -65.54 34.05 -38.36
CA LYS A 666 -66.55 33.25 -39.06
C LYS A 666 -67.42 32.42 -38.11
N GLY A 667 -66.83 31.85 -37.06
CA GLY A 667 -67.60 31.13 -36.03
C GLY A 667 -68.60 32.01 -35.27
N SER A 668 -68.29 33.31 -35.08
CA SER A 668 -69.22 34.25 -34.45
C SER A 668 -70.37 34.70 -35.37
N LEU A 669 -70.13 34.74 -36.69
CA LEU A 669 -71.12 35.14 -37.70
C LEU A 669 -72.14 34.04 -38.00
N GLU A 670 -71.74 32.77 -37.99
CA GLU A 670 -72.67 31.63 -38.18
C GLU A 670 -73.59 31.41 -36.98
N GLN A 671 -73.22 31.85 -35.77
CA GLN A 671 -74.12 31.85 -34.60
C GLN A 671 -75.08 33.05 -34.58
N GLN A 672 -74.78 34.16 -35.25
CA GLN A 672 -75.68 35.31 -35.37
C GLN A 672 -76.69 35.15 -36.53
N SER A 673 -76.42 34.31 -37.53
CA SER A 673 -77.34 34.08 -38.67
C SER A 673 -78.51 33.12 -38.40
N MET A 674 -78.73 32.67 -37.15
CA MET A 674 -79.94 31.94 -36.76
C MET A 674 -81.02 32.81 -36.09
N VAL A 675 -80.81 34.13 -35.99
CA VAL A 675 -81.83 35.07 -35.50
C VAL A 675 -81.87 36.29 -36.40
N ASN A 676 -82.75 36.25 -37.41
CA ASN A 676 -83.48 37.36 -38.06
C ASN A 676 -83.59 37.16 -39.58
N ASN A 677 -84.82 36.82 -40.00
CA ASN A 677 -85.28 36.94 -41.38
C ASN A 677 -85.73 38.40 -41.62
N GLU A 678 -85.17 39.08 -42.63
CA GLU A 678 -85.91 39.87 -43.63
C GLU A 678 -84.95 40.45 -44.71
N PRO A 679 -85.40 40.70 -45.96
CA PRO A 679 -84.54 40.83 -47.14
C PRO A 679 -84.45 42.31 -47.64
N PRO A 680 -83.83 42.59 -48.80
CA PRO A 680 -82.54 43.26 -48.93
C PRO A 680 -82.65 44.73 -49.35
N THR A 681 -81.58 45.51 -49.18
CA THR A 681 -81.37 46.73 -49.98
C THR A 681 -79.91 46.86 -50.38
N GLU A 682 -79.73 47.03 -51.69
CA GLU A 682 -78.47 47.35 -52.36
C GLU A 682 -77.91 48.67 -51.84
N ASN A 683 -76.59 48.74 -51.65
CA ASN A 683 -75.81 49.90 -52.09
C ASN A 683 -74.32 49.56 -52.17
N ASN A 684 -73.77 49.78 -53.36
CA ASN A 684 -72.34 49.86 -53.63
C ASN A 684 -71.75 51.10 -52.95
N ALA A 685 -70.65 50.94 -52.21
CA ALA A 685 -69.70 52.03 -51.97
C ALA A 685 -68.29 51.48 -51.76
N SER A 686 -67.42 51.92 -52.64
CA SER A 686 -65.96 51.88 -52.63
C SER A 686 -65.34 52.26 -51.28
N LEU A 687 -64.29 51.55 -50.87
CA LEU A 687 -63.35 52.03 -49.86
C LEU A 687 -61.92 51.86 -50.36
N GLN A 688 -61.24 53.00 -50.40
CA GLN A 688 -59.84 53.21 -50.72
C GLN A 688 -58.97 52.65 -49.58
N ASP A 689 -57.92 51.92 -49.94
CA ASP A 689 -56.83 51.57 -49.04
C ASP A 689 -55.83 52.73 -48.96
N GLU A 690 -55.68 53.35 -47.79
CA GLU A 690 -54.48 54.09 -47.39
C GLU A 690 -53.74 53.32 -46.29
N PRO A 691 -52.39 53.25 -46.31
CA PRO A 691 -51.61 52.46 -45.38
C PRO A 691 -51.27 53.23 -44.11
N ALA A 692 -51.51 52.61 -42.95
CA ALA A 692 -50.97 53.08 -41.68
C ALA A 692 -49.54 52.55 -41.45
N SER A 693 -48.70 53.43 -40.92
CA SER A 693 -47.27 53.26 -40.58
C SER A 693 -46.99 52.09 -39.61
N PRO A 694 -45.89 51.34 -39.79
CA PRO A 694 -45.48 50.25 -38.91
C PRO A 694 -44.50 50.75 -37.85
N ASP A 695 -44.98 51.40 -36.80
CA ASP A 695 -44.21 51.62 -35.57
C ASP A 695 -45.19 51.74 -34.39
N GLN A 696 -45.73 50.60 -33.95
CA GLN A 696 -46.28 50.33 -32.62
C GLN A 696 -47.02 48.98 -32.64
N ILE A 697 -46.30 47.89 -32.39
CA ILE A 697 -46.90 46.66 -31.85
C ILE A 697 -46.10 46.31 -30.60
N GLN A 698 -46.36 47.05 -29.52
CA GLN A 698 -46.15 46.54 -28.18
C GLN A 698 -47.37 45.71 -27.78
N VAL A 699 -47.06 44.63 -27.07
CA VAL A 699 -47.97 43.63 -26.51
C VAL A 699 -49.01 44.28 -25.61
N GLU A 700 -50.28 44.19 -25.98
CA GLU A 700 -51.42 44.25 -25.04
C GLU A 700 -52.55 43.37 -25.58
N ILE A 701 -52.67 42.15 -25.05
CA ILE A 701 -53.91 41.38 -25.12
C ILE A 701 -54.70 41.77 -23.88
N GLY A 702 -55.56 42.78 -24.01
CA GLY A 702 -56.47 43.25 -22.97
C GLY A 702 -57.87 43.45 -23.55
N ASN A 703 -58.79 42.57 -23.14
CA ASN A 703 -60.24 42.71 -23.19
C ASN A 703 -60.93 42.73 -24.56
N MET A 704 -61.31 41.54 -25.03
CA MET A 704 -62.58 41.36 -25.75
C MET A 704 -63.46 40.37 -24.98
N THR A 705 -64.52 40.90 -24.39
CA THR A 705 -65.61 40.14 -23.75
C THR A 705 -66.50 39.54 -24.84
N ALA A 706 -66.15 38.34 -25.30
CA ALA A 706 -67.05 37.36 -25.89
C ALA A 706 -66.59 35.99 -25.37
N GLU A 707 -67.49 35.15 -24.86
CA GLU A 707 -67.11 33.83 -24.34
C GLU A 707 -66.30 33.07 -25.39
N PRO A 708 -65.03 32.71 -25.12
CA PRO A 708 -64.22 32.02 -26.10
C PRO A 708 -64.77 30.60 -26.25
N VAL A 709 -65.08 30.20 -27.49
CA VAL A 709 -65.32 28.81 -27.83
C VAL A 709 -64.08 28.02 -27.39
N LYS A 710 -64.23 27.24 -26.33
CA LYS A 710 -63.16 26.50 -25.66
C LYS A 710 -62.87 25.21 -26.44
N PHE A 711 -61.93 25.26 -27.37
CA PHE A 711 -61.46 24.08 -28.11
C PHE A 711 -60.57 23.19 -27.24
N LYS A 712 -60.52 21.89 -27.54
CA LYS A 712 -59.56 20.94 -26.94
C LYS A 712 -58.21 20.99 -27.65
N CYS A 713 -57.13 20.59 -26.99
CA CYS A 713 -55.77 20.52 -27.54
C CYS A 713 -55.73 19.80 -28.89
N VAL A 714 -56.34 18.62 -28.99
CA VAL A 714 -56.35 17.84 -30.25
C VAL A 714 -57.05 18.59 -31.38
N GLU A 715 -58.17 19.24 -31.10
CA GLU A 715 -58.92 20.02 -32.09
C GLU A 715 -58.11 21.23 -32.59
N ILE A 716 -57.43 21.93 -31.68
CA ILE A 716 -56.54 23.04 -32.03
C ILE A 716 -55.38 22.53 -32.90
N LEU A 717 -54.77 21.40 -32.56
CA LEU A 717 -53.66 20.83 -33.33
C LEU A 717 -54.10 20.32 -34.70
N GLU A 718 -55.27 19.69 -34.81
CA GLU A 718 -55.86 19.30 -36.10
C GLU A 718 -56.13 20.51 -36.98
N MET A 719 -56.76 21.56 -36.43
CA MET A 719 -56.98 22.81 -37.14
C MET A 719 -55.65 23.47 -37.54
N THR A 720 -54.65 23.44 -36.67
CA THR A 720 -53.30 23.96 -36.96
C THR A 720 -52.64 23.20 -38.11
N VAL A 721 -52.78 21.87 -38.18
CA VAL A 721 -52.30 21.06 -39.32
C VAL A 721 -53.06 21.39 -40.61
N GLN A 722 -54.38 21.61 -40.54
CA GLN A 722 -55.15 22.03 -41.72
C GLN A 722 -54.69 23.39 -42.24
N ILE A 723 -54.44 24.36 -41.34
CA ILE A 723 -53.90 25.68 -41.68
C ILE A 723 -52.48 25.54 -42.26
N LEU A 724 -51.66 24.61 -41.74
CA LEU A 724 -50.34 24.34 -42.28
C LEU A 724 -50.40 23.84 -43.72
N ASN A 725 -51.34 22.94 -44.03
CA ASN A 725 -51.53 22.48 -45.41
C ASN A 725 -51.96 23.64 -46.34
N LEU A 726 -52.77 24.58 -45.85
CA LEU A 726 -53.11 25.80 -46.61
C LEU A 726 -51.92 26.73 -46.81
N PHE A 727 -51.07 26.87 -45.79
CA PHE A 727 -49.83 27.64 -45.88
C PHE A 727 -48.87 27.02 -46.91
N HIS A 728 -48.70 25.70 -46.86
CA HIS A 728 -47.91 24.94 -47.82
C HIS A 728 -48.43 25.13 -49.26
N LYS A 729 -49.75 25.01 -49.46
CA LYS A 729 -50.36 25.27 -50.77
C LYS A 729 -50.10 26.70 -51.25
N LYS A 730 -50.24 27.70 -50.37
CA LYS A 730 -49.96 29.10 -50.71
C LYS A 730 -48.49 29.33 -51.11
N LEU A 731 -47.55 28.68 -50.43
CA LEU A 731 -46.13 28.71 -50.78
C LEU A 731 -45.89 28.06 -52.16
N GLN A 732 -46.50 26.90 -52.42
CA GLN A 732 -46.42 26.22 -53.72
C GLN A 732 -47.02 27.05 -54.86
N ASP A 733 -48.17 27.67 -54.63
CA ASP A 733 -48.83 28.54 -55.62
C ASP A 733 -47.92 29.71 -55.99
N ILE A 734 -47.23 30.31 -55.02
CA ILE A 734 -46.28 31.41 -55.25
C ILE A 734 -45.03 30.93 -56.00
N CYS A 735 -44.53 29.72 -55.68
CA CYS A 735 -43.45 29.10 -56.45
C CYS A 735 -43.85 28.81 -57.90
N ALA A 736 -45.09 28.39 -58.14
CA ALA A 736 -45.60 28.05 -59.46
C ALA A 736 -45.97 29.28 -60.32
N SER A 737 -46.41 30.37 -59.70
CA SER A 737 -46.84 31.62 -60.38
C SER A 737 -45.79 32.73 -60.37
N ARG A 738 -44.55 32.42 -59.98
CA ARG A 738 -43.39 33.35 -59.89
C ARG A 738 -43.12 34.20 -61.14
N GLN A 739 -43.42 33.70 -62.33
CA GLN A 739 -43.30 34.44 -63.60
C GLN A 739 -44.30 35.59 -63.72
N LYS A 740 -45.44 35.47 -63.04
CA LYS A 740 -46.55 36.43 -63.10
C LYS A 740 -46.63 37.30 -61.84
N ASN A 741 -46.14 36.80 -60.71
CA ASN A 741 -46.18 37.53 -59.46
C ASN A 741 -45.10 38.61 -59.41
N SER A 742 -45.47 39.76 -58.86
CA SER A 742 -44.54 40.82 -58.55
C SER A 742 -43.66 40.46 -57.35
N ILE A 743 -42.49 41.09 -57.23
CA ILE A 743 -41.65 41.00 -56.02
C ILE A 743 -42.47 41.30 -54.75
N GLU A 744 -43.37 42.28 -54.82
CA GLU A 744 -44.24 42.68 -53.71
C GLU A 744 -45.17 41.55 -53.25
N ASP A 745 -45.76 40.80 -54.19
CA ASP A 745 -46.64 39.66 -53.87
C ASP A 745 -45.87 38.50 -53.23
N ILE A 746 -44.62 38.29 -53.66
CA ILE A 746 -43.75 37.23 -53.13
C ILE A 746 -43.29 37.56 -51.70
N ILE A 747 -42.94 38.81 -51.44
CA ILE A 747 -42.42 39.23 -50.13
C ILE A 747 -43.52 39.41 -49.10
N ARG A 748 -44.77 39.62 -49.51
CA ARG A 748 -45.93 39.77 -48.60
C ARG A 748 -46.16 38.58 -47.67
N ILE A 749 -45.58 37.41 -47.94
CA ILE A 749 -45.62 36.24 -47.04
C ILE A 749 -44.72 36.45 -45.81
N PHE A 750 -43.65 37.24 -45.96
CA PHE A 750 -42.67 37.49 -44.92
C PHE A 750 -43.03 38.79 -44.20
N PRO A 751 -43.36 38.73 -42.89
CA PRO A 751 -43.64 39.93 -42.12
C PRO A 751 -42.40 40.81 -41.91
N ASP A 752 -41.20 40.22 -41.99
CA ASP A 752 -39.91 40.88 -41.83
C ASP A 752 -38.93 40.38 -42.88
N ILE A 753 -38.55 41.26 -43.81
CA ILE A 753 -37.64 40.93 -44.91
C ILE A 753 -36.22 40.60 -44.42
N GLN A 754 -35.80 41.11 -43.27
CA GLN A 754 -34.46 40.84 -42.72
C GLN A 754 -34.34 39.38 -42.27
N GLN A 755 -35.45 38.77 -41.86
CA GLN A 755 -35.52 37.38 -41.38
C GLN A 755 -36.07 36.40 -42.43
N ALA A 756 -36.56 36.90 -43.57
CA ALA A 756 -37.18 36.09 -44.63
C ALA A 756 -36.27 34.98 -45.18
N GLU A 757 -34.96 35.22 -45.23
CA GLU A 757 -33.97 34.22 -45.66
C GLU A 757 -33.89 33.04 -44.69
N ASN A 758 -33.89 33.32 -43.38
CA ASN A 758 -33.90 32.29 -42.33
C ASN A 758 -35.22 31.50 -42.34
N ASP A 759 -36.34 32.19 -42.52
CA ASP A 759 -37.66 31.56 -42.66
C ASP A 759 -37.70 30.63 -43.89
N LEU A 760 -37.21 31.08 -45.05
CA LEU A 760 -37.14 30.26 -46.27
C LEU A 760 -36.29 29.00 -46.09
N ASN A 761 -35.13 29.12 -45.43
CA ASN A 761 -34.26 27.98 -45.15
C ASN A 761 -34.94 26.96 -44.21
N GLN A 762 -35.70 27.43 -43.21
CA GLN A 762 -36.48 26.55 -42.33
C GLN A 762 -37.71 25.93 -43.03
N LEU A 763 -38.21 26.58 -44.09
CA LEU A 763 -39.32 26.11 -44.92
C LEU A 763 -38.87 25.24 -46.11
N GLN A 764 -37.59 24.93 -46.25
CA GLN A 764 -37.06 24.20 -47.41
C GLN A 764 -37.76 22.85 -47.66
N SER A 765 -38.23 22.17 -46.60
CA SER A 765 -38.96 20.89 -46.71
C SER A 765 -40.36 21.04 -47.34
N LEU A 766 -40.89 22.26 -47.38
CA LEU A 766 -42.19 22.61 -47.92
C LEU A 766 -42.11 23.24 -49.32
N LEU A 767 -40.90 23.45 -49.86
CA LEU A 767 -40.68 24.17 -51.12
C LEU A 767 -40.10 23.23 -52.18
N ASP A 768 -40.38 23.53 -53.45
CA ASP A 768 -39.72 22.85 -54.57
C ASP A 768 -38.21 23.19 -54.55
N PRO A 769 -37.31 22.17 -54.53
CA PRO A 769 -35.87 22.38 -54.57
C PRO A 769 -35.40 23.30 -55.71
N LEU A 770 -36.14 23.36 -56.82
CA LEU A 770 -35.83 24.22 -57.97
C LEU A 770 -36.27 25.67 -57.77
N ALA A 771 -37.27 25.94 -56.94
CA ALA A 771 -37.80 27.28 -56.67
C ALA A 771 -37.07 27.98 -55.52
N LEU A 772 -36.51 27.23 -54.57
CA LEU A 772 -35.83 27.78 -53.39
C LEU A 772 -34.67 28.74 -53.73
N PRO A 773 -33.72 28.42 -54.65
CA PRO A 773 -32.62 29.34 -54.98
C PRO A 773 -33.11 30.68 -55.54
N GLN A 774 -34.17 30.65 -56.35
CA GLN A 774 -34.74 31.85 -56.97
C GLN A 774 -35.42 32.74 -55.93
N LEU A 775 -36.17 32.16 -55.00
CA LEU A 775 -36.78 32.89 -53.89
C LEU A 775 -35.71 33.51 -52.96
N LEU A 776 -34.63 32.78 -52.69
CA LEU A 776 -33.49 33.32 -51.95
C LEU A 776 -32.83 34.49 -52.69
N SER A 777 -32.68 34.41 -54.02
CA SER A 777 -32.17 35.51 -54.85
C SER A 777 -33.07 36.76 -54.76
N ILE A 778 -34.39 36.60 -54.83
CA ILE A 778 -35.36 37.72 -54.71
C ILE A 778 -35.31 38.35 -53.31
N VAL A 779 -35.32 37.54 -52.25
CA VAL A 779 -35.26 38.02 -50.86
C VAL A 779 -33.92 38.71 -50.59
N SER A 780 -32.81 38.13 -51.05
CA SER A 780 -31.46 38.70 -50.92
C SER A 780 -31.34 40.06 -51.63
N PHE A 781 -31.89 40.18 -52.84
CA PHE A 781 -31.96 41.47 -53.53
C PHE A 781 -32.76 42.48 -52.72
N CYS A 782 -33.96 42.13 -52.26
CA CYS A 782 -34.83 43.08 -51.58
C CYS A 782 -34.26 43.57 -50.25
N LYS A 783 -33.60 42.67 -49.51
CA LYS A 783 -32.83 42.99 -48.31
C LYS A 783 -31.71 44.00 -48.57
N ASN A 784 -31.03 43.89 -49.71
CA ASN A 784 -29.83 44.67 -50.04
C ASN A 784 -30.04 45.74 -51.14
N SER A 785 -31.28 45.97 -51.57
CA SER A 785 -31.61 46.74 -52.78
C SER A 785 -30.98 48.13 -52.81
N SER A 786 -31.01 48.84 -51.68
CA SER A 786 -30.42 50.17 -51.52
C SER A 786 -28.88 50.16 -51.73
N ARG A 787 -28.18 49.16 -51.19
CA ARG A 787 -26.73 48.99 -51.34
C ARG A 787 -26.38 48.65 -52.78
N VAL A 788 -27.09 47.69 -53.38
CA VAL A 788 -26.90 47.25 -54.77
C VAL A 788 -27.09 48.43 -55.73
N HIS A 789 -28.14 49.22 -55.54
CA HIS A 789 -28.38 50.42 -56.37
C HIS A 789 -27.27 51.46 -56.27
N ARG A 790 -26.73 51.71 -55.06
CA ARG A 790 -25.59 52.65 -54.88
C ARG A 790 -24.34 52.15 -55.59
N ILE A 791 -24.04 50.85 -55.49
CA ILE A 791 -22.89 50.25 -56.20
C ILE A 791 -23.04 50.42 -57.72
N CYS A 792 -24.22 50.10 -58.28
CA CYS A 792 -24.46 50.24 -59.72
C CYS A 792 -24.32 51.68 -60.20
N LYS A 793 -24.85 52.65 -59.45
CA LYS A 793 -24.71 54.08 -59.77
C LYS A 793 -23.26 54.56 -59.68
N GLY A 794 -22.51 54.12 -58.67
CA GLY A 794 -21.12 54.53 -58.50
C GLY A 794 -20.19 53.91 -59.54
N LEU A 795 -20.42 52.65 -59.93
CA LEU A 795 -19.76 52.04 -61.08
C LEU A 795 -20.09 52.79 -62.38
N SER A 796 -21.33 53.23 -62.56
CA SER A 796 -21.72 54.04 -63.72
C SER A 796 -21.03 55.40 -63.75
N PHE A 797 -20.83 56.02 -62.59
CA PHE A 797 -20.07 57.27 -62.46
C PHE A 797 -18.59 57.07 -62.79
N LEU A 798 -17.96 56.03 -62.22
CA LEU A 798 -16.59 55.65 -62.53
C LEU A 798 -16.40 55.33 -64.01
N ASN A 799 -17.35 54.61 -64.62
CA ASN A 799 -17.30 54.27 -66.04
C ASN A 799 -17.15 55.52 -66.92
N LYS A 800 -17.87 56.59 -66.58
CA LYS A 800 -17.77 57.89 -67.26
C LYS A 800 -16.43 58.59 -66.99
N ALA A 801 -15.93 58.53 -65.76
CA ALA A 801 -14.69 59.21 -65.36
C ALA A 801 -13.44 58.61 -66.03
N VAL A 802 -13.36 57.30 -66.18
CA VAL A 802 -12.18 56.60 -66.76
C VAL A 802 -12.40 56.05 -68.17
N SER A 803 -13.58 56.27 -68.76
CA SER A 803 -13.94 55.76 -70.10
C SER A 803 -13.76 54.24 -70.24
N ALA A 804 -14.24 53.49 -69.26
CA ALA A 804 -14.18 52.03 -69.25
C ALA A 804 -15.36 51.38 -70.00
N ASN A 805 -15.27 50.07 -70.24
CA ASN A 805 -16.32 49.25 -70.83
C ASN A 805 -17.00 48.39 -69.76
N ILE A 806 -17.56 49.03 -68.73
CA ILE A 806 -18.44 48.35 -67.76
C ILE A 806 -19.81 48.15 -68.42
N ASP A 807 -20.42 46.97 -68.23
CA ASP A 807 -21.72 46.58 -68.78
C ASP A 807 -22.86 47.49 -68.25
N SER A 808 -23.04 48.66 -68.87
CA SER A 808 -24.05 49.64 -68.48
C SER A 808 -25.47 49.08 -68.59
N THR A 809 -25.71 48.16 -69.53
CA THR A 809 -27.02 47.52 -69.71
C THR A 809 -27.41 46.70 -68.49
N LEU A 810 -26.46 45.97 -67.88
CA LEU A 810 -26.70 45.25 -66.63
C LEU A 810 -26.92 46.20 -65.45
N LEU A 811 -26.11 47.26 -65.34
CA LEU A 811 -26.24 48.24 -64.24
C LEU A 811 -27.60 48.93 -64.26
N ASP A 812 -28.03 49.38 -65.44
CA ASP A 812 -29.34 50.01 -65.65
C ASP A 812 -30.48 49.03 -65.38
N SER A 813 -30.35 47.77 -65.82
CA SER A 813 -31.35 46.72 -65.57
C SER A 813 -31.54 46.43 -64.08
N VAL A 814 -30.44 46.38 -63.31
CA VAL A 814 -30.50 46.18 -61.84
C VAL A 814 -31.11 47.39 -61.14
N CYS A 815 -30.80 48.61 -61.58
CA CYS A 815 -31.40 49.83 -61.07
C CYS A 815 -32.88 49.99 -61.43
N ALA A 816 -33.35 49.36 -62.52
CA ALA A 816 -34.75 49.38 -62.94
C ALA A 816 -35.65 48.41 -62.14
N ILE A 817 -35.07 47.44 -61.42
CA ILE A 817 -35.83 46.52 -60.57
C ILE A 817 -36.58 47.31 -59.50
N ASN A 818 -37.90 47.16 -59.49
CA ASN A 818 -38.82 47.81 -58.55
C ASN A 818 -39.88 46.83 -58.05
N LYS A 819 -40.77 47.27 -57.16
CA LYS A 819 -41.80 46.42 -56.54
C LYS A 819 -42.69 45.66 -57.54
N LYS A 820 -42.90 46.20 -58.74
CA LYS A 820 -43.75 45.61 -59.80
C LYS A 820 -42.99 44.69 -60.75
N THR A 821 -41.67 44.61 -60.65
CA THR A 821 -40.86 43.68 -61.44
C THR A 821 -41.27 42.24 -61.13
N SER A 822 -41.29 41.37 -62.15
CA SER A 822 -41.63 39.96 -61.95
C SER A 822 -40.54 39.24 -61.13
N GLY A 823 -40.92 38.20 -60.38
CA GLY A 823 -39.97 37.43 -59.57
C GLY A 823 -38.82 36.84 -60.37
N ASP A 824 -39.11 36.22 -61.53
CA ASP A 824 -38.10 35.61 -62.40
C ASP A 824 -37.14 36.65 -62.98
N GLU A 825 -37.65 37.81 -63.41
CA GLU A 825 -36.82 38.90 -63.94
C GLU A 825 -35.90 39.48 -62.85
N CYS A 826 -36.40 39.63 -61.62
CA CYS A 826 -35.62 40.04 -60.47
C CYS A 826 -34.49 39.04 -60.17
N ALA A 827 -34.84 37.74 -60.04
CA ALA A 827 -33.87 36.69 -59.72
C ALA A 827 -32.78 36.61 -60.79
N LEU A 828 -33.14 36.56 -62.08
CA LEU A 828 -32.19 36.46 -63.19
C LEU A 828 -31.29 37.69 -63.30
N THR A 829 -31.85 38.89 -63.13
CA THR A 829 -31.07 40.13 -63.23
C THR A 829 -30.13 40.29 -62.05
N TYR A 830 -30.59 39.95 -60.85
CA TYR A 830 -29.75 39.99 -59.65
C TYR A 830 -28.68 38.90 -59.65
N GLU A 831 -28.97 37.68 -60.10
CA GLU A 831 -27.95 36.63 -60.25
C GLU A 831 -26.86 37.04 -61.24
N LYS A 832 -27.22 37.64 -62.37
CA LYS A 832 -26.25 38.21 -63.31
C LYS A 832 -25.39 39.31 -62.67
N TYR A 833 -25.99 40.17 -61.85
CA TYR A 833 -25.25 41.17 -61.06
C TYR A 833 -24.28 40.50 -60.09
N ARG A 834 -24.76 39.50 -59.34
CA ARG A 834 -23.94 38.78 -58.36
C ARG A 834 -22.74 38.12 -59.03
N ASP A 835 -22.94 37.46 -60.17
CA ASP A 835 -21.87 36.74 -60.86
C ASP A 835 -20.86 37.66 -61.53
N LYS A 836 -21.30 38.76 -62.15
CA LYS A 836 -20.42 39.68 -62.87
C LYS A 836 -19.79 40.76 -62.00
N ILE A 837 -20.41 41.13 -60.87
CA ILE A 837 -20.02 42.29 -60.06
C ILE A 837 -19.82 41.92 -58.60
N GLU A 838 -20.81 41.35 -57.91
CA GLU A 838 -20.69 41.15 -56.45
C GLU A 838 -19.64 40.10 -56.06
N LYS A 839 -19.67 38.90 -56.67
CA LYS A 839 -18.76 37.78 -56.36
C LYS A 839 -17.29 38.05 -56.74
N PRO A 840 -16.97 38.69 -57.88
CA PRO A 840 -15.58 38.94 -58.24
C PRO A 840 -14.89 40.03 -57.42
N LEU A 841 -15.64 40.82 -56.65
CA LEU A 841 -15.15 42.00 -55.95
C LEU A 841 -15.13 41.80 -54.43
N SER A 842 -14.14 42.40 -53.76
CA SER A 842 -14.14 42.44 -52.30
C SER A 842 -15.20 43.40 -51.76
N ASP A 843 -15.64 43.17 -50.52
CA ASP A 843 -16.62 44.03 -49.85
C ASP A 843 -16.11 45.49 -49.72
N ASP A 844 -14.81 45.68 -49.51
CA ASP A 844 -14.16 47.00 -49.51
C ASP A 844 -14.29 47.72 -50.86
N MET A 845 -14.12 46.99 -51.97
CA MET A 845 -14.26 47.55 -53.32
C MET A 845 -15.71 47.88 -53.64
N LEU A 846 -16.65 47.00 -53.26
CA LEU A 846 -18.08 47.27 -53.39
C LEU A 846 -18.48 48.50 -52.56
N THR A 847 -17.93 48.64 -51.35
CA THR A 847 -18.17 49.79 -50.48
C THR A 847 -17.57 51.07 -51.05
N LEU A 848 -16.35 51.04 -51.58
CA LEU A 848 -15.76 52.15 -52.33
C LEU A 848 -16.66 52.56 -53.52
N PHE A 849 -17.14 51.61 -54.31
CA PHE A 849 -18.03 51.89 -55.43
C PHE A 849 -19.38 52.46 -54.98
N SER A 850 -19.93 52.02 -53.85
CA SER A 850 -21.09 52.68 -53.25
C SER A 850 -20.79 54.14 -52.89
N TYR A 851 -19.60 54.44 -52.35
CA TYR A 851 -19.18 55.81 -52.04
C TYR A 851 -19.06 56.70 -53.28
N TYR A 852 -18.67 56.17 -54.43
CA TYR A 852 -18.69 56.93 -55.69
C TYR A 852 -20.10 57.40 -56.10
N SER A 853 -21.16 56.71 -55.66
CA SER A 853 -22.53 57.18 -55.86
C SER A 853 -22.97 58.21 -54.83
N SER A 854 -22.61 58.03 -53.55
CA SER A 854 -23.08 58.90 -52.47
C SER A 854 -22.21 60.13 -52.24
N GLY A 855 -20.95 60.11 -52.68
CA GLY A 855 -19.96 61.17 -52.52
C GLY A 855 -19.48 61.76 -53.85
N SER A 856 -20.34 61.82 -54.87
CA SER A 856 -19.99 62.38 -56.19
C SER A 856 -19.31 63.75 -56.09
N ASP A 857 -19.82 64.61 -55.21
CA ASP A 857 -19.34 65.98 -55.02
C ASP A 857 -17.92 66.03 -54.40
N LEU A 858 -17.57 65.03 -53.60
CA LEU A 858 -16.23 64.86 -53.04
C LEU A 858 -15.27 64.45 -54.16
N PHE A 859 -15.61 63.43 -54.94
CA PHE A 859 -14.74 62.95 -56.03
C PHE A 859 -14.58 63.97 -57.15
N GLU A 860 -15.62 64.75 -57.48
CA GLU A 860 -15.52 65.86 -58.42
C GLU A 860 -14.58 66.95 -57.91
N PHE A 861 -14.67 67.30 -56.63
CA PHE A 861 -13.78 68.28 -56.02
C PHE A 861 -12.34 67.78 -55.95
N LEU A 862 -12.11 66.53 -55.54
CA LEU A 862 -10.79 65.90 -55.57
C LEU A 862 -10.20 65.93 -56.99
N GLY A 863 -11.00 65.71 -58.03
CA GLY A 863 -10.55 65.81 -59.42
C GLY A 863 -10.13 67.22 -59.85
N SER A 864 -10.66 68.26 -59.21
CA SER A 864 -10.36 69.66 -59.55
C SER A 864 -9.07 70.21 -58.91
N LEU A 865 -8.56 69.58 -57.86
CA LEU A 865 -7.42 70.07 -57.09
C LEU A 865 -6.08 69.60 -57.66
N SER A 866 -5.10 70.50 -57.73
CA SER A 866 -3.69 70.17 -57.99
C SER A 866 -2.96 69.71 -56.72
N ASN A 867 -1.74 69.18 -56.86
CA ASN A 867 -0.91 68.82 -55.71
C ASN A 867 -0.54 70.04 -54.85
N ASP A 868 -0.32 71.20 -55.50
CA ASP A 868 0.00 72.44 -54.80
C ASP A 868 -1.20 72.93 -53.98
N ASP A 869 -2.42 72.75 -54.49
CA ASP A 869 -3.65 73.12 -53.76
C ASP A 869 -3.81 72.31 -52.47
N VAL A 870 -3.46 71.02 -52.51
CA VAL A 870 -3.53 70.14 -51.33
C VAL A 870 -2.42 70.46 -50.34
N TYR A 871 -1.21 70.76 -50.83
CA TYR A 871 -0.11 71.21 -49.96
C TYR A 871 -0.47 72.52 -49.24
N ASN A 872 -1.02 73.49 -49.98
CA ASN A 872 -1.49 74.76 -49.41
C ASN A 872 -2.60 74.53 -48.36
N LEU A 873 -3.50 73.57 -48.58
CA LEU A 873 -4.52 73.20 -47.60
C LEU A 873 -3.92 72.61 -46.32
N GLN A 874 -2.89 71.76 -46.43
CA GLN A 874 -2.20 71.18 -45.28
C GLN A 874 -1.39 72.23 -44.50
N GLU A 875 -0.71 73.13 -45.21
CA GLU A 875 0.07 74.22 -44.61
C GLU A 875 -0.84 75.23 -43.88
N ALA A 876 -1.92 75.66 -44.54
CA ALA A 876 -2.86 76.63 -43.97
C ALA A 876 -3.49 76.17 -42.65
N VAL A 877 -3.68 74.87 -42.49
CA VAL A 877 -4.35 74.29 -41.32
C VAL A 877 -3.36 74.01 -40.18
N ASN A 878 -2.05 74.00 -40.46
CA ASN A 878 -1.02 74.03 -39.42
C ASN A 878 -0.83 75.43 -38.80
N ASP A 879 -1.12 76.49 -39.57
CA ASP A 879 -0.88 77.88 -39.16
C ASP A 879 -2.11 78.60 -38.58
N TRP A 880 -3.30 78.00 -38.64
CA TRP A 880 -4.54 78.62 -38.16
C TRP A 880 -4.95 78.06 -36.79
N GLU A 881 -4.94 78.92 -35.75
CA GLU A 881 -5.38 78.56 -34.39
C GLU A 881 -6.90 78.35 -34.27
N GLU A 882 -7.70 78.81 -35.25
CA GLU A 882 -9.16 78.63 -35.30
C GLU A 882 -9.60 78.09 -36.67
N THR A 883 -9.79 76.77 -36.80
CA THR A 883 -10.39 76.16 -38.01
C THR A 883 -11.76 75.55 -37.72
N LEU A 884 -12.68 75.68 -38.68
CA LEU A 884 -14.00 75.02 -38.70
C LEU A 884 -13.92 73.48 -38.85
N VAL A 885 -12.73 72.94 -39.10
CA VAL A 885 -12.44 71.52 -39.36
C VAL A 885 -11.14 71.16 -38.66
N SER A 886 -11.06 69.97 -38.05
CA SER A 886 -9.84 69.53 -37.39
C SER A 886 -8.70 69.30 -38.39
N THR A 887 -7.47 69.58 -37.95
CA THR A 887 -6.25 69.34 -38.74
C THR A 887 -6.18 67.91 -39.28
N ASN A 888 -6.58 66.93 -38.48
CA ASN A 888 -6.62 65.52 -38.88
C ASN A 888 -7.52 65.27 -40.10
N ILE A 889 -8.71 65.86 -40.17
CA ILE A 889 -9.63 65.66 -41.31
C ILE A 889 -9.05 66.19 -42.62
N VAL A 890 -8.22 67.24 -42.58
CA VAL A 890 -7.54 67.77 -43.77
C VAL A 890 -6.40 66.85 -44.23
N PHE A 891 -5.68 66.22 -43.30
CA PHE A 891 -4.71 65.16 -43.61
C PHE A 891 -5.39 63.88 -44.12
N GLU A 892 -6.54 63.51 -43.59
CA GLU A 892 -7.38 62.41 -44.11
C GLU A 892 -7.84 62.71 -45.53
N PHE A 893 -8.33 63.93 -45.81
CA PHE A 893 -8.70 64.38 -47.15
C PHE A 893 -7.54 64.35 -48.14
N ALA A 894 -6.36 64.82 -47.73
CA ALA A 894 -5.15 64.74 -48.54
C ALA A 894 -4.75 63.29 -48.84
N THR A 895 -4.95 62.39 -47.87
CA THR A 895 -4.72 60.94 -48.04
C THR A 895 -5.70 60.35 -49.04
N VAL A 896 -6.98 60.72 -48.99
CA VAL A 896 -8.01 60.32 -49.99
C VAL A 896 -7.65 60.83 -51.38
N LYS A 897 -7.25 62.11 -51.54
CA LYS A 897 -6.78 62.64 -52.83
C LYS A 897 -5.62 61.83 -53.39
N ASN A 898 -4.60 61.63 -52.55
CA ASN A 898 -3.40 60.89 -52.93
C ASN A 898 -3.74 59.44 -53.36
N PHE A 899 -4.70 58.80 -52.67
CA PHE A 899 -5.21 57.49 -53.08
C PHE A 899 -5.86 57.54 -54.46
N VAL A 900 -6.82 58.45 -54.68
CA VAL A 900 -7.57 58.56 -55.94
C VAL A 900 -6.64 58.89 -57.11
N ASP A 901 -5.72 59.83 -56.93
CA ASP A 901 -4.77 60.22 -57.97
C ASP A 901 -3.82 59.07 -58.34
N ARG A 902 -3.28 58.37 -57.34
CA ARG A 902 -2.42 57.21 -57.58
C ARG A 902 -3.19 56.11 -58.30
N ALA A 903 -4.43 55.83 -57.88
CA ALA A 903 -5.25 54.80 -58.50
C ALA A 903 -5.58 55.16 -59.96
N TYR A 904 -6.00 56.40 -60.24
CA TYR A 904 -6.28 56.87 -61.59
C TYR A 904 -5.03 56.90 -62.47
N ASN A 905 -3.88 57.29 -61.93
CA ASN A 905 -2.61 57.22 -62.66
C ASN A 905 -2.23 55.77 -62.99
N THR A 906 -2.38 54.83 -62.04
CA THR A 906 -2.16 53.40 -62.30
C THR A 906 -3.10 52.87 -63.38
N ILE A 907 -4.39 53.25 -63.34
CA ILE A 907 -5.38 52.87 -64.36
C ILE A 907 -5.01 53.48 -65.73
N LYS A 908 -4.57 54.74 -65.76
CA LYS A 908 -4.18 55.45 -66.99
C LYS A 908 -2.91 54.89 -67.63
N VAL A 909 -1.89 54.55 -66.83
CA VAL A 909 -0.68 53.88 -67.31
C VAL A 909 -1.03 52.53 -67.91
N LYS A 910 -1.86 51.74 -67.22
CA LYS A 910 -2.35 50.45 -67.72
C LYS A 910 -3.15 50.61 -69.02
N HIS A 911 -3.96 51.67 -69.15
CA HIS A 911 -4.68 51.98 -70.39
C HIS A 911 -3.74 52.30 -71.56
N GLN A 912 -2.64 53.02 -71.30
CA GLN A 912 -1.62 53.33 -72.32
C GLN A 912 -0.82 52.09 -72.75
N GLU A 913 -0.56 51.16 -71.83
CA GLU A 913 0.11 49.88 -72.11
C GLU A 913 -0.76 48.95 -72.99
N LEU A 914 -2.08 48.99 -72.82
CA LEU A 914 -3.05 48.12 -73.50
C LEU A 914 -3.39 48.49 -74.96
N LYS A 915 -2.65 49.44 -75.57
CA LYS A 915 -2.69 49.83 -77.01
C LYS A 915 -4.04 49.56 -77.70
N ASN A 916 -5.03 50.43 -77.46
CA ASN A 916 -6.39 50.44 -78.05
C ASN A 916 -7.41 49.40 -77.54
N THR A 917 -7.16 48.71 -76.42
CA THR A 917 -8.18 47.86 -75.78
C THR A 917 -8.99 48.65 -74.74
N PRO A 918 -10.34 48.57 -74.72
CA PRO A 918 -11.16 49.23 -73.70
C PRO A 918 -10.88 48.66 -72.30
N LEU A 919 -10.70 49.53 -71.31
CA LEU A 919 -10.53 49.14 -69.89
C LEU A 919 -11.72 48.30 -69.42
N GLN A 920 -11.45 47.16 -68.79
CA GLN A 920 -12.47 46.32 -68.17
C GLN A 920 -12.63 46.65 -66.68
N LEU A 921 -13.73 46.22 -66.06
CA LEU A 921 -13.96 46.39 -64.62
C LEU A 921 -12.79 45.86 -63.77
N ASN A 922 -12.23 44.70 -64.13
CA ASN A 922 -11.08 44.13 -63.43
C ASN A 922 -9.83 45.01 -63.49
N ASP A 923 -9.65 45.79 -64.55
CA ASP A 923 -8.51 46.71 -64.67
C ASP A 923 -8.62 47.87 -63.69
N ILE A 924 -9.83 48.41 -63.53
CA ILE A 924 -10.16 49.46 -62.56
C ILE A 924 -9.93 48.94 -61.14
N VAL A 925 -10.47 47.75 -60.84
CA VAL A 925 -10.37 47.12 -59.52
C VAL A 925 -8.91 46.81 -59.18
N THR A 926 -8.13 46.30 -60.14
CA THR A 926 -6.70 46.06 -59.95
C THR A 926 -5.95 47.37 -59.69
N GLY A 927 -6.33 48.45 -60.37
CA GLY A 927 -5.76 49.78 -60.15
C GLY A 927 -5.95 50.26 -58.72
N PHE A 928 -7.19 50.24 -58.22
CA PHE A 928 -7.48 50.59 -56.82
C PHE A 928 -6.82 49.62 -55.83
N ALA A 929 -6.92 48.31 -56.06
CA ALA A 929 -6.37 47.28 -55.16
C ALA A 929 -4.85 47.37 -55.02
N THR A 930 -4.14 47.73 -56.09
CA THR A 930 -2.67 47.88 -56.06
C THR A 930 -2.26 49.00 -55.14
N ILE A 931 -2.98 50.13 -55.18
CA ILE A 931 -2.70 51.28 -54.32
C ILE A 931 -3.15 51.00 -52.88
N TRP A 932 -4.31 50.36 -52.69
CA TRP A 932 -4.90 50.09 -51.38
C TRP A 932 -4.00 49.22 -50.48
N LYS A 933 -3.15 48.37 -51.07
CA LYS A 933 -2.19 47.54 -50.30
C LYS A 933 -1.18 48.34 -49.46
N ASN A 934 -1.03 49.63 -49.70
CA ASN A 934 -0.14 50.47 -48.91
C ASN A 934 -0.77 50.77 -47.54
N GLU A 935 -0.02 50.56 -46.45
CA GLU A 935 -0.51 50.76 -45.06
C GLU A 935 -1.12 52.14 -44.82
N GLN A 936 -0.65 53.17 -45.53
CA GLN A 936 -1.19 54.53 -45.41
C GLN A 936 -2.69 54.66 -45.80
N PHE A 937 -3.26 53.65 -46.47
CA PHE A 937 -4.66 53.63 -46.90
C PHE A 937 -5.52 52.60 -46.15
N LYS A 938 -5.02 52.06 -45.05
CA LYS A 938 -5.74 51.05 -44.25
C LYS A 938 -7.13 51.53 -43.81
N ASP A 939 -7.25 52.79 -43.43
CA ASP A 939 -8.50 53.40 -42.94
C ASP A 939 -9.20 54.26 -44.00
N LEU A 940 -8.94 54.00 -45.29
CA LEU A 940 -9.42 54.83 -46.40
C LEU A 940 -10.95 55.03 -46.43
N LEU A 941 -11.73 53.99 -46.13
CA LEU A 941 -13.20 54.09 -46.10
C LEU A 941 -13.68 55.07 -45.02
N THR A 942 -13.02 55.10 -43.86
CA THR A 942 -13.28 56.05 -42.79
C THR A 942 -12.88 57.46 -43.21
N TYR A 943 -11.74 57.61 -43.89
CA TYR A 943 -11.27 58.90 -44.41
C TYR A 943 -12.19 59.47 -45.50
N LEU A 944 -12.78 58.60 -46.34
CA LEU A 944 -13.78 58.99 -47.33
C LEU A 944 -15.04 59.54 -46.65
N GLU A 945 -15.48 58.92 -45.56
CA GLU A 945 -16.65 59.36 -44.80
C GLU A 945 -16.40 60.71 -44.12
N SER A 946 -15.29 60.85 -43.38
CA SER A 946 -14.92 62.11 -42.71
C SER A 946 -14.69 63.25 -43.70
N SER A 947 -14.03 62.97 -44.84
CA SER A 947 -13.81 63.93 -45.92
C SER A 947 -15.10 64.37 -46.60
N SER A 948 -16.05 63.45 -46.78
CA SER A 948 -17.36 63.76 -47.36
C SER A 948 -18.17 64.66 -46.43
N LEU A 949 -18.16 64.37 -45.12
CA LEU A 949 -18.85 65.18 -44.11
C LEU A 949 -18.26 66.60 -43.99
N ALA A 950 -16.94 66.75 -44.12
CA ALA A 950 -16.25 68.04 -44.00
C ALA A 950 -16.07 68.80 -45.33
N LEU A 951 -16.58 68.26 -46.45
CA LEU A 951 -16.31 68.76 -47.80
C LEU A 951 -16.62 70.25 -48.00
N SER A 952 -17.75 70.73 -47.47
CA SER A 952 -18.18 72.13 -47.59
C SER A 952 -17.18 73.09 -46.94
N SER A 953 -16.67 72.72 -45.77
CA SER A 953 -15.67 73.49 -45.04
C SER A 953 -14.30 73.45 -45.73
N ILE A 954 -13.89 72.29 -46.24
CA ILE A 954 -12.62 72.16 -47.00
C ILE A 954 -12.66 73.00 -48.28
N LYS A 955 -13.78 72.98 -49.04
CA LYS A 955 -13.98 73.83 -50.22
C LYS A 955 -13.84 75.32 -49.89
N ARG A 956 -14.39 75.76 -48.75
CA ARG A 956 -14.28 77.15 -48.31
C ARG A 956 -12.84 77.54 -48.00
N ILE A 957 -12.10 76.71 -47.25
CA ILE A 957 -10.68 76.97 -46.94
C ILE A 957 -9.87 77.05 -48.23
N HIS A 958 -10.09 76.14 -49.18
CA HIS A 958 -9.41 76.15 -50.47
C HIS A 958 -9.65 77.46 -51.24
N LEU A 959 -10.90 77.93 -51.33
CA LEU A 959 -11.23 79.20 -51.99
C LEU A 959 -10.53 80.40 -51.34
N GLU A 960 -10.53 80.47 -50.01
CA GLU A 960 -9.86 81.54 -49.27
C GLU A 960 -8.34 81.56 -49.51
N LEU A 961 -7.72 80.39 -49.69
CA LEU A 961 -6.30 80.27 -50.02
C LEU A 961 -6.00 80.70 -51.46
N VAL A 962 -6.83 80.27 -52.42
CA VAL A 962 -6.68 80.68 -53.83
C VAL A 962 -6.82 82.20 -53.97
N ASP A 963 -7.77 82.81 -53.28
CA ASP A 963 -7.95 84.27 -53.26
C ASP A 963 -6.75 84.99 -52.62
N LYS A 964 -6.20 84.45 -51.52
CA LYS A 964 -5.00 85.00 -50.86
C LYS A 964 -3.75 84.87 -51.75
N GLU A 965 -3.54 83.74 -52.41
CA GLU A 965 -2.42 83.52 -53.33
C GLU A 965 -2.54 84.39 -54.59
N GLN A 966 -3.73 84.52 -55.18
CA GLN A 966 -3.95 85.46 -56.28
C GLN A 966 -3.70 86.91 -55.86
N SER A 967 -4.11 87.28 -54.64
CA SER A 967 -3.85 88.61 -54.06
C SER A 967 -2.35 88.87 -53.85
N LYS A 968 -1.59 87.87 -53.34
CA LYS A 968 -0.13 87.94 -53.21
C LYS A 968 0.57 88.04 -54.57
N ARG A 969 0.19 87.22 -55.55
CA ARG A 969 0.77 87.26 -56.91
C ARG A 969 0.51 88.60 -57.62
N ARG A 970 -0.66 89.23 -57.41
CA ARG A 970 -0.93 90.59 -57.90
C ARG A 970 0.02 91.62 -57.27
N ARG A 971 0.27 91.54 -55.95
CA ARG A 971 1.19 92.45 -55.23
C ARG A 971 2.68 92.26 -55.52
N ILE A 972 3.10 91.13 -56.10
CA ILE A 972 4.49 90.86 -56.51
C ILE A 972 4.71 91.25 -57.99
N ALA A 973 3.63 91.23 -58.79
CA ALA A 973 3.65 91.66 -60.19
C ALA A 973 3.49 93.19 -60.35
N ASP A 974 2.88 93.85 -59.37
CA ASP A 974 2.91 95.30 -59.15
C ASP A 974 4.21 95.72 -58.42
#